data_AF-A0A350EYF3-F1
#
_entry.id   AF-A0A350EYF3-F1
#
_cell.length_a   1.000
_cell.length_b   1.000
_cell.length_c   1.000
_cell.angle_alpha   90.00
_cell.angle_beta   90.00
_cell.angle_gamma   90.00
#
_symmetry.space_group_name_H-M   'P 1'
#
loop_
_entity.id
_entity.type
_entity.pdbx_description
1 polymer ?
#
loop_
_entity_poly.entity_id
_entity_poly.type
_entity_poly.pdbx_seq_one_letter_code
_entity_poly.pdbx_strand_id
1 'polypeptide(L)'
;MQFSLETENGRTASSWGGRIFLTIFGLIFAGVALGFIGFIAREAMQDREVRRWTPIPAQVISSAVLPATGSDSTHGFAISYSYQLDGRSFTGTQLRRQPVAETDVSEIERLVSRYPAGAQVTCRVNPANPAESVIETSGGLKWLGVLFVLPFLAIGVGVIVLAWWPGKLKQAKPASLSSAAVKERPGCLVAFFAVFAVIGGAVLTFTFIIPVIRVARAADWPAVNCVVESSQVRSHRSDDGTTYSVDILYRYEVDGRVLRANRYAFLGGSSSGRSGKEDMVRLYPPGRETVCYVNPADPTDTVLVRQFTPGMWLGLIPLVFVVIGVGGMIFAGRKARMLKRRPSQPSLSGTKPGMTGALAAAGQITAERVLKSRHGPLTRFLGGVAVAVFWNGITSVFVWQVIEGFRRDRPEWFLAIFIIPFVLIGLAMLGYVLYSFFGLFNPRPTLRLRPGNPRLGQTLDCEWQFSGAVGRIRRLVIEIDGVEESKYRRGTRTYTDKSVFARLPVLETDHPSKIRQGGLSSLVPSHFAPSFKGANNRIFWVIRLRGEIARWPDVSEEYELDMLPIEAEIRPRHDSGRRAESRRAGETLDQGGVLELELHEGSRVYHPRDRLVGSARWRLARGSEKLSVRLFWFTRGKGGTDAVVVAEKPLASSAAGEDRFDFELPVDHPPTLDGALISVSWA
;
A
#
# COMPACT_ATOMS: atom_id res chain seq x y z
N MET A 1 21.57 4.39 52.21
CA MET A 1 22.23 4.53 50.90
C MET A 1 21.24 4.07 49.83
N GLN A 2 20.61 5.04 49.16
CA GLN A 2 19.69 4.84 48.04
C GLN A 2 20.46 4.39 46.80
N PHE A 3 19.89 3.47 46.03
CA PHE A 3 19.85 3.56 44.57
C PHE A 3 18.56 2.87 44.09
N SER A 4 17.51 3.67 43.93
CA SER A 4 16.31 3.32 43.17
C SER A 4 16.60 3.58 41.68
N LEU A 5 16.32 2.62 40.82
CA LEU A 5 16.22 2.84 39.38
C LEU A 5 14.75 2.80 38.98
N GLU A 6 14.14 3.98 39.01
CA GLU A 6 12.95 4.30 38.22
C GLU A 6 13.29 4.14 36.73
N THR A 7 12.58 3.27 36.03
CA THR A 7 12.59 3.23 34.57
C THR A 7 11.39 4.01 34.06
N GLU A 8 11.63 5.29 33.85
CA GLU A 8 10.73 6.24 33.20
C GLU A 8 10.67 5.99 31.67
N ASN A 9 9.45 6.11 31.13
CA ASN A 9 9.15 6.48 29.74
C ASN A 9 9.57 5.55 28.59
N GLY A 10 8.59 4.75 28.16
CA GLY A 10 8.53 4.16 26.82
C GLY A 10 8.46 5.22 25.72
N ARG A 11 9.63 5.68 25.26
CA ARG A 11 9.84 6.15 23.90
C ARG A 11 10.51 5.02 23.13
N THR A 12 9.81 4.41 22.16
CA THR A 12 10.47 3.60 21.14
C THR A 12 11.36 4.52 20.30
N ALA A 13 12.59 4.74 20.75
CA ALA A 13 13.66 5.21 19.90
C ALA A 13 13.74 4.22 18.74
N SER A 14 13.48 4.66 17.51
CA SER A 14 13.85 3.89 16.32
C SER A 14 15.34 3.60 16.48
N SER A 15 15.70 2.35 16.78
CA SER A 15 17.10 2.02 17.05
C SER A 15 17.94 2.48 15.86
N TRP A 16 19.12 3.03 16.13
CA TRP A 16 20.05 3.43 15.07
C TRP A 16 20.26 2.29 14.06
N GLY A 17 20.22 1.02 14.53
CA GLY A 17 20.23 -0.16 13.68
C GLY A 17 19.09 -0.22 12.66
N GLY A 18 17.86 0.17 13.02
CA GLY A 18 16.73 0.21 12.10
C GLY A 18 16.91 1.26 10.98
N ARG A 19 17.52 2.42 11.29
CA ARG A 19 17.82 3.45 10.29
C ARG A 19 18.93 3.01 9.35
N ILE A 20 20.00 2.43 9.88
CA ILE A 20 21.11 1.88 9.10
C ILE A 20 20.58 0.79 8.15
N PHE A 21 19.77 -0.13 8.65
CA PHE A 21 19.14 -1.18 7.84
C PHE A 21 18.30 -0.60 6.68
N LEU A 22 17.39 0.33 6.97
CA LEU A 22 16.55 0.96 5.92
C LEU A 22 17.38 1.74 4.89
N THR A 23 18.51 2.30 5.31
CA THR A 23 19.42 3.03 4.41
C THR A 23 20.12 2.09 3.45
N ILE A 24 20.70 1.00 3.98
CA ILE A 24 21.33 -0.05 3.16
C ILE A 24 20.30 -0.63 2.19
N PHE A 25 19.09 -0.93 2.68
CA PHE A 25 17.99 -1.42 1.87
C PHE A 25 17.64 -0.46 0.74
N GLY A 26 17.43 0.83 1.03
CA GLY A 26 17.09 1.82 0.00
C GLY A 26 18.23 2.09 -0.99
N LEU A 27 19.50 2.01 -0.56
CA LEU A 27 20.66 2.19 -1.44
C LEU A 27 20.79 1.07 -2.47
N ILE A 28 20.51 -0.18 -2.08
CA ILE A 28 20.48 -1.32 -3.01
C ILE A 28 19.47 -1.05 -4.14
N PHE A 29 18.24 -0.65 -3.78
CA PHE A 29 17.19 -0.36 -4.75
C PHE A 29 17.52 0.84 -5.67
N ALA A 30 18.08 1.91 -5.12
CA ALA A 30 18.46 3.08 -5.90
C ALA A 30 19.67 2.81 -6.82
N GLY A 31 20.68 2.08 -6.34
CA GLY A 31 21.88 1.76 -7.10
C GLY A 31 21.60 0.90 -8.33
N VAL A 32 20.76 -0.13 -8.19
CA VAL A 32 20.32 -0.99 -9.31
C VAL A 32 19.59 -0.16 -10.37
N ALA A 33 18.70 0.71 -9.94
CA ALA A 33 17.94 1.55 -10.85
C ALA A 33 18.85 2.51 -11.64
N LEU A 34 19.83 3.12 -10.98
CA LEU A 34 20.81 4.00 -11.63
C LEU A 34 21.71 3.24 -12.62
N GLY A 35 22.12 2.01 -12.30
CA GLY A 35 22.91 1.17 -13.20
C GLY A 35 22.18 0.87 -14.52
N PHE A 36 20.90 0.51 -14.44
CA PHE A 36 20.05 0.27 -15.62
C PHE A 36 19.84 1.55 -16.45
N ILE A 37 19.60 2.69 -15.79
CA ILE A 37 19.48 3.98 -16.47
C ILE A 37 20.78 4.32 -17.21
N GLY A 38 21.94 4.09 -16.60
CA GLY A 38 23.25 4.30 -17.22
C GLY A 38 23.49 3.43 -18.45
N PHE A 39 23.10 2.15 -18.40
CA PHE A 39 23.18 1.23 -19.55
C PHE A 39 22.32 1.72 -20.73
N ILE A 40 21.06 2.08 -20.47
CA ILE A 40 20.15 2.59 -21.52
C ILE A 40 20.66 3.93 -22.09
N ALA A 41 21.19 4.82 -21.24
CA ALA A 41 21.74 6.10 -21.66
C ALA A 41 22.98 5.92 -22.56
N ARG A 42 23.84 4.94 -22.25
CA ARG A 42 25.02 4.61 -23.07
C ARG A 42 24.63 4.18 -24.49
N GLU A 43 23.65 3.29 -24.63
CA GLU A 43 23.17 2.89 -25.96
C GLU A 43 22.52 4.06 -26.72
N ALA A 44 21.71 4.87 -26.04
CA ALA A 44 21.04 6.02 -26.67
C ALA A 44 22.03 7.10 -27.17
N MET A 45 23.19 7.23 -26.53
CA MET A 45 24.27 8.12 -27.02
C MET A 45 24.86 7.63 -28.34
N GLN A 46 25.01 6.32 -28.54
CA GLN A 46 25.57 5.74 -29.76
C GLN A 46 24.64 5.90 -30.97
N ASP A 47 23.32 5.88 -30.78
CA ASP A 47 22.33 6.10 -31.85
C ASP A 47 22.26 7.56 -32.34
N ARG A 48 22.65 8.53 -31.49
CA ARG A 48 22.65 9.96 -31.87
C ARG A 48 23.68 10.29 -32.95
N GLU A 49 24.80 9.56 -32.99
CA GLU A 49 25.85 9.76 -33.99
C GLU A 49 25.37 9.38 -35.40
N VAL A 50 24.71 8.24 -35.52
CA VAL A 50 24.21 7.72 -36.81
C VAL A 50 23.11 8.60 -37.40
N ARG A 51 22.30 9.27 -36.56
CA ARG A 51 21.28 10.22 -37.05
C ARG A 51 21.87 11.44 -37.75
N ARG A 52 23.12 11.79 -37.44
CA ARG A 52 23.86 12.91 -38.05
C ARG A 52 24.58 12.51 -39.34
N TRP A 53 24.61 11.23 -39.69
CA TRP A 53 25.19 10.75 -40.94
C TRP A 53 24.35 11.17 -42.14
N THR A 54 25.03 11.41 -43.26
CA THR A 54 24.45 11.97 -44.48
C THR A 54 23.58 10.92 -45.18
N PRO A 55 22.28 11.18 -45.41
CA PRO A 55 21.41 10.26 -46.13
C PRO A 55 21.65 10.37 -47.64
N ILE A 56 21.89 9.24 -48.31
CA ILE A 56 22.06 9.16 -49.77
C ILE A 56 21.31 7.95 -50.35
N PRO A 57 20.90 7.99 -51.63
CA PRO A 57 20.33 6.84 -52.31
C PRO A 57 21.33 5.69 -52.43
N ALA A 58 20.84 4.46 -52.23
CA ALA A 58 21.61 3.24 -52.41
C ALA A 58 20.73 2.16 -53.06
N GLN A 59 21.36 1.27 -53.82
CA GLN A 59 20.69 0.14 -54.44
C GLN A 59 21.12 -1.16 -53.78
N VAL A 60 20.15 -1.97 -53.35
CA VAL A 60 20.41 -3.31 -52.79
C VAL A 60 20.91 -4.23 -53.90
N ILE A 61 22.09 -4.81 -53.71
CA ILE A 61 22.69 -5.80 -54.62
C ILE A 61 22.15 -7.19 -54.26
N SER A 62 22.19 -7.54 -52.98
CA SER A 62 21.69 -8.83 -52.48
C SER A 62 21.26 -8.73 -51.02
N SER A 63 20.32 -9.58 -50.64
CA SER A 63 19.98 -9.85 -49.25
C SER A 63 19.72 -11.34 -49.07
N ALA A 64 20.15 -11.91 -47.95
CA ALA A 64 20.06 -13.35 -47.72
C ALA A 64 20.03 -13.69 -46.22
N VAL A 65 19.41 -14.83 -45.91
CA VAL A 65 19.53 -15.47 -44.60
C VAL A 65 20.92 -16.13 -44.51
N LEU A 66 21.69 -15.76 -43.50
CA LEU A 66 22.91 -16.48 -43.13
C LEU A 66 22.53 -17.58 -42.14
N PRO A 67 22.83 -18.87 -42.44
CA PRO A 67 22.54 -19.96 -41.53
C PRO A 67 23.33 -19.79 -40.23
N ALA A 68 22.71 -20.19 -39.12
CA ALA A 68 23.35 -20.24 -37.83
C ALA A 68 24.51 -21.28 -37.87
N THR A 69 25.75 -20.86 -37.59
CA THR A 69 26.93 -21.74 -37.50
C THR A 69 27.19 -22.12 -36.04
N GLY A 70 26.96 -23.39 -35.67
CA GLY A 70 27.18 -23.91 -34.30
C GLY A 70 25.91 -23.97 -33.41
N SER A 71 26.04 -24.54 -32.21
CA SER A 71 24.90 -24.84 -31.32
C SER A 71 24.39 -23.65 -30.47
N ASP A 72 25.03 -22.49 -30.57
CA ASP A 72 24.76 -21.27 -29.79
C ASP A 72 24.53 -20.05 -30.71
N SER A 73 24.40 -20.24 -32.02
CA SER A 73 24.41 -19.14 -32.99
C SER A 73 23.02 -18.65 -33.40
N THR A 74 22.92 -17.34 -33.56
CA THR A 74 21.79 -16.64 -34.16
C THR A 74 21.84 -16.74 -35.68
N HIS A 75 20.68 -16.66 -36.33
CA HIS A 75 20.58 -16.53 -37.78
C HIS A 75 20.96 -15.09 -38.16
N GLY A 76 21.91 -14.97 -39.07
CA GLY A 76 22.37 -13.66 -39.53
C GLY A 76 21.53 -13.16 -40.69
N PHE A 77 21.43 -11.84 -40.85
CA PHE A 77 20.98 -11.22 -42.09
C PHE A 77 22.18 -10.66 -42.85
N ALA A 78 22.45 -11.16 -44.05
CA ALA A 78 23.41 -10.55 -44.96
C ALA A 78 22.68 -9.58 -45.88
N ILE A 79 23.25 -8.39 -46.06
CA ILE A 79 22.82 -7.44 -47.08
C ILE A 79 24.07 -6.82 -47.71
N SER A 80 24.00 -6.56 -49.01
CA SER A 80 25.02 -5.79 -49.74
C SER A 80 24.30 -4.76 -50.60
N TYR A 81 24.77 -3.52 -50.58
CA TYR A 81 24.20 -2.43 -51.36
C TYR A 81 25.28 -1.48 -51.87
N SER A 82 25.07 -0.88 -53.03
CA SER A 82 25.97 0.10 -53.63
C SER A 82 25.43 1.52 -53.46
N TYR A 83 26.31 2.48 -53.23
CA TYR A 83 25.99 3.90 -53.18
C TYR A 83 27.13 4.74 -53.77
N GLN A 84 26.82 5.98 -54.13
CA GLN A 84 27.81 6.94 -54.65
C GLN A 84 27.90 8.17 -53.75
N LEU A 85 29.15 8.56 -53.44
CA LEU A 85 29.46 9.80 -52.73
C LEU A 85 30.59 10.51 -53.49
N ASP A 86 30.38 11.77 -53.86
CA ASP A 86 31.34 12.60 -54.60
C ASP A 86 31.93 11.93 -55.86
N GLY A 87 31.07 11.22 -56.62
CA GLY A 87 31.46 10.52 -57.85
C GLY A 87 32.21 9.20 -57.65
N ARG A 88 32.45 8.76 -56.40
CA ARG A 88 33.06 7.47 -56.06
C ARG A 88 32.01 6.46 -55.63
N SER A 89 32.13 5.22 -56.10
CA SER A 89 31.23 4.12 -55.73
C SER A 89 31.75 3.39 -54.51
N PHE A 90 30.84 3.08 -53.58
CA PHE A 90 31.10 2.35 -52.35
C PHE A 90 30.12 1.21 -52.21
N THR A 91 30.51 0.18 -51.46
CA THR A 91 29.63 -0.95 -51.09
C THR A 91 29.47 -0.98 -49.58
N GLY A 92 28.22 -0.99 -49.12
CA GLY A 92 27.88 -1.17 -47.71
C GLY A 92 27.30 -2.56 -47.47
N THR A 93 27.54 -3.09 -46.27
CA THR A 93 27.13 -4.45 -45.89
C THR A 93 26.32 -4.50 -44.59
N GLN A 94 25.98 -3.34 -44.02
CA GLN A 94 25.37 -3.25 -42.70
C GLN A 94 23.94 -2.71 -42.82
N LEU A 95 22.95 -3.47 -42.32
CA LEU A 95 21.60 -2.94 -42.20
C LEU A 95 21.52 -1.86 -41.11
N ARG A 96 22.15 -2.11 -39.96
CA ARG A 96 22.25 -1.22 -38.78
C ARG A 96 23.65 -1.34 -38.19
N ARG A 97 24.03 -0.46 -37.23
CA ARG A 97 25.41 -0.39 -36.69
C ARG A 97 25.87 -1.71 -36.06
N GLN A 98 24.95 -2.46 -35.47
CA GLN A 98 25.19 -3.80 -34.95
C GLN A 98 24.72 -4.84 -35.97
N PRO A 99 25.45 -5.96 -36.15
CA PRO A 99 25.00 -7.07 -36.97
C PRO A 99 23.58 -7.50 -36.59
N VAL A 100 22.75 -7.77 -37.59
CA VAL A 100 21.43 -8.34 -37.38
C VAL A 100 21.63 -9.83 -37.13
N ALA A 101 21.36 -10.25 -35.91
CA ALA A 101 21.46 -11.62 -35.46
C ALA A 101 20.19 -11.93 -34.68
N GLU A 102 19.29 -12.71 -35.26
CA GLU A 102 18.01 -13.05 -34.64
C GLU A 102 17.93 -14.56 -34.36
N THR A 103 17.14 -14.92 -33.36
CA THR A 103 16.86 -16.33 -33.07
C THR A 103 15.74 -16.89 -33.96
N ASP A 104 14.81 -16.03 -34.37
CA ASP A 104 13.66 -16.36 -35.23
C ASP A 104 13.99 -16.08 -36.71
N VAL A 105 14.05 -17.15 -37.52
CA VAL A 105 14.35 -17.06 -38.97
C VAL A 105 13.28 -16.28 -39.72
N SER A 106 12.03 -16.33 -39.26
CA SER A 106 10.94 -15.58 -39.89
C SER A 106 11.18 -14.07 -39.86
N GLU A 107 11.88 -13.54 -38.85
CA GLU A 107 12.24 -12.13 -38.82
C GLU A 107 13.29 -11.77 -39.88
N ILE A 108 14.26 -12.66 -40.12
CA ILE A 108 15.26 -12.50 -41.17
C ILE A 108 14.59 -12.60 -42.55
N GLU A 109 13.67 -13.54 -42.76
CA GLU A 109 12.92 -13.69 -44.02
C GLU A 109 12.06 -12.46 -44.35
N ARG A 110 11.51 -11.79 -43.32
CA ARG A 110 10.85 -10.49 -43.50
C ARG A 110 11.82 -9.41 -43.97
N LEU A 111 13.06 -9.41 -43.47
CA LEU A 111 14.09 -8.46 -43.93
C LEU A 111 14.50 -8.75 -45.37
N VAL A 112 14.69 -10.02 -45.75
CA VAL A 112 14.97 -10.42 -47.14
C VAL A 112 13.83 -9.96 -48.07
N SER A 113 12.58 -10.18 -47.64
CA SER A 113 11.40 -9.73 -48.40
C SER A 113 11.26 -8.20 -48.46
N ARG A 114 11.73 -7.47 -47.45
CA ARG A 114 11.73 -5.99 -47.41
C ARG A 114 12.83 -5.38 -48.28
N TYR A 115 13.97 -6.05 -48.40
CA TYR A 115 15.15 -5.59 -49.13
C TYR A 115 15.52 -6.53 -50.29
N PRO A 116 14.65 -6.71 -51.29
CA PRO A 116 14.97 -7.54 -52.44
C PRO A 116 16.11 -6.94 -53.27
N ALA A 117 16.82 -7.78 -54.03
CA ALA A 117 17.83 -7.32 -54.98
C ALA A 117 17.21 -6.31 -55.97
N GLY A 118 17.92 -5.21 -56.22
CA GLY A 118 17.47 -4.08 -57.02
C GLY A 118 16.65 -3.03 -56.27
N ALA A 119 16.27 -3.27 -55.01
CA ALA A 119 15.51 -2.29 -54.23
C ALA A 119 16.29 -0.99 -54.03
N GLN A 120 15.60 0.15 -54.20
CA GLN A 120 16.14 1.47 -53.92
C GLN A 120 15.87 1.82 -52.45
N VAL A 121 16.94 2.08 -51.70
CA VAL A 121 16.89 2.40 -50.27
C VAL A 121 17.67 3.68 -49.99
N THR A 122 17.48 4.25 -48.81
CA THR A 122 18.34 5.34 -48.33
C THR A 122 19.33 4.76 -47.35
N CYS A 123 20.63 4.86 -47.63
CA CYS A 123 21.66 4.59 -46.64
C CYS A 123 22.15 5.90 -46.02
N ARG A 124 22.60 5.83 -44.77
CA ARG A 124 23.28 6.92 -44.09
C ARG A 124 24.76 6.60 -44.06
N VAL A 125 25.58 7.53 -44.54
CA VAL A 125 27.03 7.36 -44.66
C VAL A 125 27.73 8.25 -43.65
N ASN A 126 28.71 7.70 -42.95
CA ASN A 126 29.56 8.46 -42.03
C ASN A 126 30.41 9.47 -42.84
N PRO A 127 30.24 10.79 -42.64
CA PRO A 127 30.98 11.81 -43.40
C PRO A 127 32.49 11.77 -43.14
N ALA A 128 32.92 11.30 -41.97
CA ALA A 128 34.33 11.17 -41.61
C ALA A 128 34.97 9.88 -42.14
N ASN A 129 34.15 8.87 -42.47
CA ASN A 129 34.60 7.61 -43.04
C ASN A 129 33.54 7.05 -44.01
N PRO A 130 33.59 7.41 -45.31
CA PRO A 130 32.58 7.01 -46.29
C PRO A 130 32.40 5.51 -46.53
N ALA A 131 33.34 4.67 -46.08
CA ALA A 131 33.20 3.21 -46.11
C ALA A 131 32.23 2.67 -45.05
N GLU A 132 31.92 3.47 -44.02
CA GLU A 132 30.96 3.12 -42.98
C GLU A 132 29.58 3.68 -43.34
N SER A 133 28.61 2.79 -43.51
CA SER A 133 27.24 3.15 -43.84
C SER A 133 26.23 2.17 -43.24
N VAL A 134 24.99 2.63 -43.05
CA VAL A 134 23.87 1.82 -42.55
C VAL A 134 22.56 2.23 -43.22
N ILE A 135 21.61 1.31 -43.40
CA ILE A 135 20.28 1.62 -43.98
C ILE A 135 19.29 2.07 -42.89
N GLU A 136 19.23 1.34 -41.78
CA GLU A 136 18.34 1.62 -40.65
C GLU A 136 19.10 2.27 -39.49
N THR A 137 18.46 3.25 -38.84
CA THR A 137 18.88 3.71 -37.51
C THR A 137 18.24 2.83 -36.46
N SER A 138 19.01 2.16 -35.61
CA SER A 138 18.49 1.50 -34.42
C SER A 138 17.71 2.53 -33.59
N GLY A 139 16.40 2.37 -33.52
CA GLY A 139 15.49 3.34 -32.92
C GLY A 139 14.31 2.63 -32.25
N GLY A 140 14.59 1.57 -31.51
CA GLY A 140 13.57 0.82 -30.79
C GLY A 140 13.05 1.56 -29.55
N LEU A 141 11.91 1.10 -29.05
CA LEU A 141 11.18 1.54 -27.84
C LEU A 141 11.96 1.26 -26.52
N LYS A 142 13.30 1.22 -26.55
CA LYS A 142 14.20 0.87 -25.45
C LYS A 142 14.06 1.82 -24.24
N TRP A 143 13.63 3.06 -24.47
CA TRP A 143 13.33 4.04 -23.42
C TRP A 143 12.17 3.62 -22.52
N LEU A 144 11.29 2.70 -22.94
CA LEU A 144 10.28 2.11 -22.06
C LEU A 144 10.91 1.35 -20.88
N GLY A 145 12.11 0.80 -21.06
CA GLY A 145 12.86 0.18 -19.96
C GLY A 145 13.13 1.16 -18.82
N VAL A 146 13.31 2.45 -19.12
CA VAL A 146 13.49 3.49 -18.09
C VAL A 146 12.22 3.66 -17.25
N LEU A 147 11.03 3.58 -17.86
CA LEU A 147 9.76 3.69 -17.13
C LEU A 147 9.57 2.54 -16.13
N PHE A 148 10.09 1.35 -16.44
CA PHE A 148 10.06 0.21 -15.51
C PHE A 148 10.97 0.43 -14.30
N VAL A 149 12.06 1.18 -14.47
CA VAL A 149 13.12 1.34 -13.46
C VAL A 149 12.86 2.53 -12.51
N LEU A 150 12.15 3.56 -12.96
CA LEU A 150 11.84 4.76 -12.16
C LEU A 150 11.10 4.49 -10.83
N PRO A 151 10.11 3.57 -10.74
CA PRO A 151 9.47 3.24 -9.47
C PRO A 151 10.44 2.69 -8.43
N PHE A 152 11.43 1.88 -8.84
CA PHE A 152 12.43 1.30 -7.94
C PHE A 152 13.37 2.38 -7.39
N LEU A 153 13.78 3.32 -8.24
CA LEU A 153 14.56 4.49 -7.82
C LEU A 153 13.77 5.34 -6.80
N ALA A 154 12.49 5.59 -7.06
CA ALA A 154 11.63 6.37 -6.16
C ALA A 154 11.41 5.67 -4.81
N ILE A 155 11.25 4.35 -4.79
CA ILE A 155 11.14 3.55 -3.56
C ILE A 155 12.45 3.59 -2.79
N GLY A 156 13.59 3.32 -3.44
CA GLY A 156 14.90 3.31 -2.79
C GLY A 156 15.24 4.66 -2.15
N VAL A 157 15.10 5.75 -2.91
CA VAL A 157 15.29 7.12 -2.41
C VAL A 157 14.26 7.45 -1.32
N GLY A 158 13.00 7.08 -1.51
CA GLY A 158 11.93 7.32 -0.54
C GLY A 158 12.17 6.64 0.81
N VAL A 159 12.69 5.41 0.82
CA VAL A 159 13.05 4.68 2.04
C VAL A 159 14.24 5.34 2.75
N ILE A 160 15.28 5.74 2.01
CA ILE A 160 16.43 6.47 2.59
C ILE A 160 15.97 7.80 3.20
N VAL A 161 15.17 8.56 2.46
CA VAL A 161 14.61 9.83 2.92
C VAL A 161 13.77 9.62 4.19
N LEU A 162 12.92 8.59 4.24
CA LEU A 162 12.13 8.27 5.44
C LEU A 162 12.99 7.80 6.63
N ALA A 163 14.08 7.08 6.39
CA ALA A 163 14.99 6.60 7.43
C ALA A 163 15.75 7.75 8.12
N TRP A 164 16.07 8.80 7.37
CA TRP A 164 16.86 9.95 7.84
C TRP A 164 16.08 11.24 8.00
N TRP A 165 14.78 11.27 7.64
CA TRP A 165 13.98 12.47 7.82
C TRP A 165 14.02 12.83 9.31
N PRO A 166 14.61 13.98 9.68
CA PRO A 166 14.65 14.38 11.06
C PRO A 166 13.21 14.67 11.44
N GLY A 167 12.63 13.81 12.27
CA GLY A 167 11.39 14.07 12.97
C GLY A 167 11.56 15.22 13.96
N LYS A 168 11.98 16.40 13.51
CA LYS A 168 11.60 17.66 14.14
C LYS A 168 10.12 17.85 13.85
N LEU A 169 9.27 17.15 14.61
CA LEU A 169 8.11 17.85 15.13
C LEU A 169 8.67 18.99 15.99
N LYS A 170 8.97 20.14 15.36
CA LYS A 170 9.03 21.39 16.12
C LYS A 170 7.70 21.42 16.87
N GLN A 171 7.75 21.45 18.20
CA GLN A 171 6.67 22.03 18.97
C GLN A 171 6.52 23.43 18.40
N ALA A 172 5.51 23.61 17.55
CA ALA A 172 5.10 24.94 17.14
C ALA A 172 4.51 25.57 18.40
N LYS A 173 5.19 26.58 18.94
CA LYS A 173 4.54 27.60 19.78
C LYS A 173 3.25 28.01 19.04
N PRO A 174 2.10 28.16 19.74
CA PRO A 174 0.88 28.59 19.10
C PRO A 174 1.02 30.07 18.76
N ALA A 175 1.52 30.34 17.56
CA ALA A 175 1.24 31.61 16.91
C ALA A 175 -0.05 31.42 16.13
N SER A 176 -1.09 32.16 16.54
CA SER A 176 -2.22 32.49 15.69
C SER A 176 -1.71 32.87 14.30
N LEU A 177 -2.30 32.30 13.24
CA LEU A 177 -2.57 32.97 11.97
C LEU A 177 -3.23 31.99 10.99
N SER A 178 -4.41 32.42 10.54
CA SER A 178 -5.02 32.24 9.23
C SER A 178 -4.63 31.01 8.39
N SER A 179 -5.67 30.23 8.10
CA SER A 179 -5.72 29.15 7.13
C SER A 179 -5.29 29.57 5.72
N ALA A 180 -4.01 29.42 5.40
CA ALA A 180 -3.56 29.20 4.03
C ALA A 180 -3.49 27.69 3.77
N ALA A 181 -4.60 27.14 3.27
CA ALA A 181 -4.74 25.73 2.96
C ALA A 181 -3.77 25.30 1.84
N VAL A 182 -2.79 24.44 2.16
CA VAL A 182 -2.07 23.68 1.14
C VAL A 182 -3.03 22.62 0.57
N LYS A 183 -3.56 22.92 -0.61
CA LYS A 183 -4.50 22.11 -1.37
C LYS A 183 -3.81 20.89 -1.98
N GLU A 184 -3.71 19.78 -1.24
CA GLU A 184 -3.28 18.51 -1.86
C GLU A 184 -4.46 17.68 -2.38
N ARG A 185 -4.25 17.21 -3.62
CA ARG A 185 -5.21 16.51 -4.46
C ARG A 185 -5.10 15.00 -4.17
N PRO A 186 -6.21 14.26 -4.00
CA PRO A 186 -6.19 12.79 -3.88
C PRO A 186 -5.59 12.05 -5.10
N GLY A 187 -5.16 12.79 -6.13
CA GLY A 187 -4.48 12.28 -7.32
C GLY A 187 -3.17 11.56 -7.04
N CYS A 188 -2.39 11.89 -6.00
CA CYS A 188 -1.08 11.23 -5.79
C CYS A 188 -1.21 9.74 -5.41
N LEU A 189 -2.21 9.37 -4.61
CA LEU A 189 -2.43 7.96 -4.23
C LEU A 189 -3.02 7.16 -5.39
N VAL A 190 -3.92 7.77 -6.16
CA VAL A 190 -4.47 7.17 -7.39
C VAL A 190 -3.37 7.00 -8.42
N ALA A 191 -2.49 8.00 -8.61
CA ALA A 191 -1.36 7.94 -9.52
C ALA A 191 -0.38 6.83 -9.13
N PHE A 192 -0.07 6.67 -7.84
CA PHE A 192 0.78 5.58 -7.35
C PHE A 192 0.23 4.20 -7.76
N PHE A 193 -1.04 3.92 -7.49
CA PHE A 193 -1.66 2.64 -7.86
C PHE A 193 -1.92 2.50 -9.37
N ALA A 194 -2.11 3.62 -10.08
CA ALA A 194 -2.24 3.63 -11.54
C ALA A 194 -0.96 3.15 -12.22
N VAL A 195 0.22 3.47 -11.68
CA VAL A 195 1.51 2.97 -12.21
C VAL A 195 1.54 1.44 -12.20
N PHE A 196 1.15 0.80 -11.09
CA PHE A 196 1.09 -0.67 -11.00
C PHE A 196 0.08 -1.28 -11.96
N ALA A 197 -1.10 -0.66 -12.11
CA ALA A 197 -2.13 -1.13 -13.04
C ALA A 197 -1.70 -0.99 -14.51
N VAL A 198 -1.09 0.13 -14.88
CA VAL A 198 -0.64 0.40 -16.25
C VAL A 198 0.54 -0.48 -16.62
N ILE A 199 1.57 -0.55 -15.77
CA ILE A 199 2.75 -1.39 -16.03
C ILE A 199 2.36 -2.87 -16.01
N GLY A 200 1.65 -3.33 -14.97
CA GLY A 200 1.18 -4.71 -14.89
C GLY A 200 0.30 -5.09 -16.07
N GLY A 201 -0.59 -4.18 -16.50
CA GLY A 201 -1.50 -4.38 -17.63
C GLY A 201 -0.76 -4.42 -18.97
N ALA A 202 0.21 -3.54 -19.17
CA ALA A 202 1.07 -3.56 -20.36
C ALA A 202 1.84 -4.87 -20.44
N VAL A 203 2.54 -5.27 -19.37
CA VAL A 203 3.29 -6.55 -19.34
C VAL A 203 2.35 -7.73 -19.57
N LEU A 204 1.21 -7.81 -18.87
CA LEU A 204 0.20 -8.86 -19.08
C LEU A 204 -0.27 -8.93 -20.55
N THR A 205 -0.42 -7.77 -21.18
CA THR A 205 -0.85 -7.70 -22.58
C THR A 205 0.17 -8.35 -23.50
N PHE A 206 1.46 -8.05 -23.33
CA PHE A 206 2.54 -8.62 -24.15
C PHE A 206 2.85 -10.08 -23.81
N THR A 207 2.78 -10.48 -22.54
CA THR A 207 3.18 -11.83 -22.11
C THR A 207 2.05 -12.86 -22.17
N PHE A 208 0.78 -12.42 -22.19
CA PHE A 208 -0.37 -13.33 -22.19
C PHE A 208 -1.40 -12.98 -23.26
N ILE A 209 -1.92 -11.75 -23.28
CA ILE A 209 -3.07 -11.41 -24.13
C ILE A 209 -2.73 -11.50 -25.62
N ILE A 210 -1.62 -10.89 -26.06
CA ILE A 210 -1.18 -10.94 -27.46
C ILE A 210 -0.92 -12.38 -27.92
N PRO A 211 -0.17 -13.22 -27.19
CA PRO A 211 -0.02 -14.63 -27.52
C PRO A 211 -1.34 -15.38 -27.63
N VAL A 212 -2.28 -15.18 -26.70
CA VAL A 212 -3.61 -15.80 -26.74
C VAL A 212 -4.39 -15.35 -27.98
N ILE A 213 -4.34 -14.07 -28.34
CA ILE A 213 -4.96 -13.55 -29.56
C ILE A 213 -4.31 -14.18 -30.80
N ARG A 214 -2.98 -14.35 -30.82
CA ARG A 214 -2.29 -15.03 -31.94
C ARG A 214 -2.70 -16.48 -32.08
N VAL A 215 -2.77 -17.22 -30.97
CA VAL A 215 -3.31 -18.60 -30.93
C VAL A 215 -4.73 -18.65 -31.48
N ALA A 216 -5.61 -17.73 -31.05
CA ALA A 216 -6.98 -17.66 -31.54
C ALA A 216 -7.06 -17.35 -33.04
N ARG A 217 -6.25 -16.40 -33.55
CA ARG A 217 -6.18 -16.08 -34.98
C ARG A 217 -5.59 -17.21 -35.82
N ALA A 218 -4.66 -17.96 -35.25
CA ALA A 218 -4.01 -19.07 -35.93
C ALA A 218 -4.90 -20.31 -36.06
N ALA A 219 -6.04 -20.36 -35.36
CA ALA A 219 -6.99 -21.45 -35.43
C ALA A 219 -7.48 -21.74 -36.86
N ASP A 220 -7.55 -20.71 -37.69
CA ASP A 220 -8.01 -20.80 -39.09
C ASP A 220 -6.88 -20.69 -40.12
N TRP A 221 -5.61 -20.68 -39.68
CA TRP A 221 -4.49 -20.64 -40.62
C TRP A 221 -4.44 -21.91 -41.49
N PRO A 222 -4.20 -21.76 -42.81
CA PRO A 222 -4.05 -22.89 -43.72
C PRO A 222 -2.92 -23.82 -43.31
N ALA A 223 -3.20 -25.11 -43.41
CA ALA A 223 -2.24 -26.19 -43.23
C ALA A 223 -1.44 -26.36 -44.54
N VAL A 224 -0.12 -26.16 -44.47
CA VAL A 224 0.80 -26.31 -45.60
C VAL A 224 1.79 -27.43 -45.27
N ASN A 225 2.10 -28.27 -46.25
CA ASN A 225 3.12 -29.30 -46.09
C ASN A 225 4.50 -28.63 -45.98
N CYS A 226 5.26 -29.00 -44.96
CA CYS A 226 6.61 -28.51 -44.74
C CYS A 226 7.57 -29.66 -44.44
N VAL A 227 8.85 -29.43 -44.74
CA VAL A 227 9.93 -30.39 -44.52
C VAL A 227 10.88 -29.84 -43.49
N VAL A 228 11.11 -30.61 -42.42
CA VAL A 228 12.09 -30.26 -41.38
C VAL A 228 13.50 -30.36 -41.98
N GLU A 229 14.24 -29.25 -41.99
CA GLU A 229 15.63 -29.22 -42.46
C GLU A 229 16.62 -29.49 -41.33
N SER A 230 16.37 -28.95 -40.14
CA SER A 230 17.16 -29.22 -38.94
C SER A 230 16.29 -29.22 -37.69
N SER A 231 16.69 -29.96 -36.67
CA SER A 231 15.95 -30.07 -35.42
C SER A 231 16.91 -30.35 -34.28
N GLN A 232 17.04 -29.39 -33.38
CA GLN A 232 18.04 -29.44 -32.32
C GLN A 232 17.59 -28.67 -31.08
N VAL A 233 18.14 -29.06 -29.93
CA VAL A 233 18.02 -28.29 -28.70
C VAL A 233 19.17 -27.30 -28.67
N ARG A 234 18.85 -26.02 -28.77
CA ARG A 234 19.83 -24.94 -28.62
C ARG A 234 20.10 -24.71 -27.15
N SER A 235 21.37 -24.54 -26.79
CA SER A 235 21.78 -24.12 -25.46
C SER A 235 22.20 -22.66 -25.53
N HIS A 236 21.56 -21.79 -24.77
CA HIS A 236 21.95 -20.39 -24.62
C HIS A 236 22.77 -20.27 -23.35
N ARG A 237 24.06 -20.02 -23.50
CA ARG A 237 25.00 -19.94 -22.39
C ARG A 237 25.26 -18.48 -22.04
N SER A 238 24.67 -18.01 -20.94
CA SER A 238 25.01 -16.70 -20.35
C SER A 238 25.84 -16.89 -19.08
N ASP A 239 26.38 -15.80 -18.55
CA ASP A 239 27.08 -15.80 -17.26
C ASP A 239 26.18 -16.33 -16.12
N ASP A 240 24.85 -16.21 -16.27
CA ASP A 240 23.82 -16.60 -15.31
C ASP A 240 23.31 -18.06 -15.47
N GLY A 241 23.71 -18.79 -16.52
CA GLY A 241 23.32 -20.20 -16.71
C GLY A 241 23.20 -20.67 -18.16
N THR A 242 22.87 -21.96 -18.34
CA THR A 242 22.50 -22.51 -19.65
C THR A 242 20.99 -22.73 -19.71
N THR A 243 20.32 -22.03 -20.61
CA THR A 243 18.89 -22.25 -20.92
C THR A 243 18.76 -22.95 -22.26
N TYR A 244 17.69 -23.72 -22.44
CA TYR A 244 17.49 -24.54 -23.63
C TYR A 244 16.25 -24.10 -24.40
N SER A 245 16.38 -23.90 -25.71
CA SER A 245 15.26 -23.68 -26.61
C SER A 245 15.17 -24.79 -27.66
N VAL A 246 13.96 -25.01 -28.18
CA VAL A 246 13.76 -25.85 -29.35
C VAL A 246 14.08 -25.01 -30.58
N ASP A 247 14.88 -25.54 -31.50
CA ASP A 247 15.17 -24.93 -32.79
C ASP A 247 14.89 -25.97 -33.87
N ILE A 248 13.71 -25.89 -34.48
CA ILE A 248 13.26 -26.79 -35.55
C ILE A 248 13.12 -25.95 -36.81
N LEU A 249 14.13 -25.95 -37.67
CA LEU A 249 14.09 -25.26 -38.95
C LEU A 249 13.31 -26.11 -39.95
N TYR A 250 12.31 -25.53 -40.60
CA TYR A 250 11.54 -26.19 -41.65
C TYR A 250 11.36 -25.27 -42.85
N ARG A 251 11.34 -25.86 -44.04
CA ARG A 251 11.04 -25.19 -45.30
C ARG A 251 9.63 -25.52 -45.78
N TYR A 252 8.99 -24.55 -46.41
CA TYR A 252 7.64 -24.66 -46.96
C TYR A 252 7.50 -23.77 -48.19
N GLU A 253 6.54 -24.09 -49.04
CA GLU A 253 6.29 -23.34 -50.28
C GLU A 253 4.90 -22.72 -50.23
N VAL A 254 4.81 -21.43 -50.54
CA VAL A 254 3.56 -20.67 -50.61
C VAL A 254 3.67 -19.73 -51.80
N ASP A 255 2.67 -19.74 -52.68
CA ASP A 255 2.61 -18.89 -53.88
C ASP A 255 3.87 -18.96 -54.75
N GLY A 256 4.46 -20.16 -54.91
CA GLY A 256 5.69 -20.40 -55.68
C GLY A 256 6.97 -19.87 -55.03
N ARG A 257 6.91 -19.43 -53.77
CA ARG A 257 8.06 -18.95 -52.98
C ARG A 257 8.42 -19.97 -51.91
N VAL A 258 9.68 -20.39 -51.90
CA VAL A 258 10.22 -21.23 -50.82
C VAL A 258 10.61 -20.32 -49.65
N LEU A 259 10.00 -20.56 -48.49
CA LEU A 259 10.25 -19.83 -47.24
C LEU A 259 10.75 -20.79 -46.16
N ARG A 260 11.43 -20.22 -45.15
CA ARG A 260 11.87 -20.95 -43.96
C ARG A 260 11.32 -20.33 -42.70
N ALA A 261 11.11 -21.16 -41.70
CA ALA A 261 10.77 -20.71 -40.35
C ALA A 261 11.29 -21.73 -39.35
N ASN A 262 11.53 -21.29 -38.11
CA ASN A 262 11.95 -22.19 -37.03
C ASN A 262 11.06 -22.12 -35.78
N ARG A 263 9.93 -21.43 -35.88
CA ARG A 263 9.02 -21.23 -34.76
C ARG A 263 8.18 -22.49 -34.52
N TYR A 264 8.37 -23.09 -33.34
CA TYR A 264 7.57 -24.23 -32.88
C TYR A 264 6.15 -23.81 -32.47
N ALA A 265 5.99 -22.77 -31.64
CA ALA A 265 4.72 -22.25 -31.16
C ALA A 265 4.80 -20.73 -30.86
N PHE A 266 3.66 -20.05 -30.68
CA PHE A 266 3.63 -18.59 -30.41
C PHE A 266 4.28 -18.15 -29.10
N LEU A 267 4.40 -19.06 -28.13
CA LEU A 267 5.15 -18.85 -26.90
C LEU A 267 6.09 -20.03 -26.68
N GLY A 268 7.37 -19.85 -27.02
CA GLY A 268 8.44 -20.83 -26.86
C GLY A 268 9.69 -20.14 -26.36
N GLY A 269 9.87 -20.07 -25.04
CA GLY A 269 11.04 -19.47 -24.41
C GLY A 269 12.13 -20.50 -24.12
N SER A 270 13.36 -20.01 -24.00
CA SER A 270 14.46 -20.78 -23.43
C SER A 270 14.14 -21.11 -21.98
N SER A 271 14.20 -22.38 -21.62
CA SER A 271 13.91 -22.86 -20.27
C SER A 271 15.04 -23.74 -19.76
N SER A 272 15.21 -23.82 -18.45
CA SER A 272 16.27 -24.59 -17.81
C SER A 272 16.11 -26.13 -17.95
N GLY A 273 14.94 -26.61 -18.36
CA GLY A 273 14.64 -28.03 -18.58
C GLY A 273 14.99 -28.50 -19.99
N ARG A 274 16.13 -29.20 -20.13
CA ARG A 274 16.61 -29.76 -21.40
C ARG A 274 15.79 -30.95 -21.89
N SER A 275 15.41 -31.87 -21.00
CA SER A 275 14.72 -33.12 -21.36
C SER A 275 13.41 -32.88 -22.12
N GLY A 276 12.56 -31.99 -21.63
CA GLY A 276 11.31 -31.64 -22.31
C GLY A 276 11.51 -30.99 -23.68
N LYS A 277 12.68 -30.36 -23.92
CA LYS A 277 13.05 -29.80 -25.23
C LYS A 277 13.58 -30.90 -26.16
N GLU A 278 14.34 -31.86 -25.63
CA GLU A 278 14.80 -33.05 -26.37
C GLU A 278 13.61 -33.92 -26.82
N ASP A 279 12.58 -34.07 -25.98
CA ASP A 279 11.35 -34.78 -26.35
C ASP A 279 10.62 -34.09 -27.51
N MET A 280 10.54 -32.76 -27.51
CA MET A 280 9.98 -32.00 -28.62
C MET A 280 10.78 -32.16 -29.91
N VAL A 281 12.11 -32.04 -29.85
CA VAL A 281 13.02 -32.21 -31.01
C VAL A 281 12.91 -33.62 -31.60
N ARG A 282 12.78 -34.65 -30.75
CA ARG A 282 12.60 -36.06 -31.18
C ARG A 282 11.33 -36.30 -31.99
N LEU A 283 10.29 -35.49 -31.81
CA LEU A 283 9.06 -35.59 -32.61
C LEU A 283 9.23 -35.08 -34.05
N TYR A 284 10.22 -34.21 -34.28
CA TYR A 284 10.47 -33.55 -35.56
C TYR A 284 11.91 -33.81 -36.06
N PRO A 285 12.31 -35.05 -36.41
CA PRO A 285 13.63 -35.31 -36.96
C PRO A 285 13.85 -34.62 -38.33
N PRO A 286 15.10 -34.29 -38.71
CA PRO A 286 15.43 -33.78 -40.04
C PRO A 286 14.93 -34.72 -41.15
N GLY A 287 14.43 -34.14 -42.24
CA GLY A 287 13.81 -34.86 -43.36
C GLY A 287 12.34 -35.22 -43.15
N ARG A 288 11.78 -35.02 -41.95
CA ARG A 288 10.36 -35.28 -41.68
C ARG A 288 9.47 -34.34 -42.48
N GLU A 289 8.55 -34.91 -43.24
CA GLU A 289 7.39 -34.20 -43.77
C GLU A 289 6.32 -34.05 -42.68
N THR A 290 5.85 -32.83 -42.47
CA THR A 290 4.83 -32.48 -41.48
C THR A 290 3.97 -31.33 -42.00
N VAL A 291 3.00 -30.92 -41.20
CA VAL A 291 2.18 -29.73 -41.48
C VAL A 291 2.70 -28.55 -40.66
N CYS A 292 2.87 -27.39 -41.31
CA CYS A 292 2.94 -26.10 -40.65
C CYS A 292 1.67 -25.30 -40.92
N TYR A 293 1.40 -24.32 -40.05
CA TYR A 293 0.27 -23.41 -40.18
C TYR A 293 0.80 -22.03 -40.56
N VAL A 294 0.40 -21.55 -41.72
CA VAL A 294 0.93 -20.31 -42.32
C VAL A 294 -0.10 -19.20 -42.21
N ASN A 295 0.29 -18.01 -41.76
CA ASN A 295 -0.58 -16.85 -41.79
C ASN A 295 -0.85 -16.38 -43.23
N PRO A 296 -2.11 -16.37 -43.70
CA PRO A 296 -2.41 -16.01 -45.09
C PRO A 296 -2.15 -14.53 -45.40
N ALA A 297 -2.09 -13.66 -44.39
CA ALA A 297 -1.81 -12.23 -44.57
C ALA A 297 -0.31 -11.91 -44.55
N ASP A 298 0.51 -12.79 -43.96
CA ASP A 298 1.98 -12.68 -43.92
C ASP A 298 2.57 -14.09 -43.94
N PRO A 299 2.91 -14.65 -45.12
CA PRO A 299 3.41 -16.01 -45.23
C PRO A 299 4.70 -16.31 -44.46
N THR A 300 5.42 -15.28 -43.97
CA THR A 300 6.59 -15.47 -43.10
C THR A 300 6.21 -15.84 -41.66
N ASP A 301 4.96 -15.58 -41.24
CA ASP A 301 4.45 -15.87 -39.91
C ASP A 301 3.85 -17.28 -39.87
N THR A 302 4.66 -18.24 -39.46
CA THR A 302 4.34 -19.68 -39.55
C THR A 302 4.68 -20.38 -38.22
N VAL A 303 3.88 -21.39 -37.85
CA VAL A 303 4.11 -22.21 -36.63
C VAL A 303 3.84 -23.69 -36.88
N LEU A 304 4.53 -24.57 -36.16
CA LEU A 304 4.23 -26.02 -36.15
C LEU A 304 3.06 -26.35 -35.23
N VAL A 305 2.95 -25.66 -34.09
CA VAL A 305 1.91 -25.85 -33.08
C VAL A 305 1.19 -24.53 -32.84
N ARG A 306 -0.06 -24.47 -33.28
CA ARG A 306 -0.95 -23.30 -33.11
C ARG A 306 -1.82 -23.32 -31.85
N GLN A 307 -1.77 -24.39 -31.06
CA GLN A 307 -2.60 -24.56 -29.86
C GLN A 307 -2.02 -23.84 -28.63
N PHE A 308 -2.85 -23.68 -27.60
CA PHE A 308 -2.42 -23.12 -26.31
C PHE A 308 -1.48 -24.09 -25.60
N THR A 309 -0.28 -23.62 -25.22
CA THR A 309 0.72 -24.44 -24.53
C THR A 309 0.73 -24.14 -23.02
N PRO A 310 1.03 -25.13 -22.14
CA PRO A 310 1.02 -24.91 -20.68
C PRO A 310 1.94 -23.77 -20.21
N GLY A 311 3.05 -23.52 -20.91
CA GLY A 311 3.97 -22.43 -20.60
C GLY A 311 3.33 -21.03 -20.67
N MET A 312 2.23 -20.87 -21.41
CA MET A 312 1.51 -19.60 -21.51
C MET A 312 0.88 -19.17 -20.18
N TRP A 313 0.62 -20.10 -19.24
CA TRP A 313 0.10 -19.75 -17.90
C TRP A 313 1.07 -18.87 -17.09
N LEU A 314 2.38 -18.98 -17.33
CA LEU A 314 3.38 -18.10 -16.69
C LEU A 314 3.20 -16.63 -17.12
N GLY A 315 2.61 -16.39 -18.30
CA GLY A 315 2.26 -15.07 -18.79
C GLY A 315 1.26 -14.32 -17.90
N LEU A 316 0.57 -15.00 -16.96
CA LEU A 316 -0.39 -14.40 -16.02
C LEU A 316 0.24 -13.81 -14.75
N ILE A 317 1.52 -14.04 -14.44
CA ILE A 317 2.17 -13.49 -13.24
C ILE A 317 1.92 -11.97 -13.07
N PRO A 318 1.97 -11.13 -14.13
CA PRO A 318 1.69 -9.70 -14.04
C PRO A 318 0.26 -9.35 -13.58
N LEU A 319 -0.70 -10.28 -13.66
CA LEU A 319 -2.09 -10.06 -13.24
C LEU A 319 -2.21 -9.65 -11.78
N VAL A 320 -1.33 -10.15 -10.90
CA VAL A 320 -1.32 -9.78 -9.47
C VAL A 320 -1.08 -8.27 -9.31
N PHE A 321 -0.17 -7.69 -10.09
CA PHE A 321 0.10 -6.25 -10.06
C PHE A 321 -1.07 -5.43 -10.60
N VAL A 322 -1.78 -5.94 -11.61
CA VAL A 322 -3.02 -5.33 -12.12
C VAL A 322 -4.09 -5.32 -11.04
N VAL A 323 -4.30 -6.45 -10.35
CA VAL A 323 -5.27 -6.58 -9.26
C VAL A 323 -4.93 -5.63 -8.10
N ILE A 324 -3.65 -5.55 -7.70
CA ILE A 324 -3.18 -4.63 -6.67
C ILE A 324 -3.38 -3.17 -7.09
N GLY A 325 -3.00 -2.82 -8.33
CA GLY A 325 -3.14 -1.47 -8.87
C GLY A 325 -4.61 -1.03 -8.97
N VAL A 326 -5.46 -1.86 -9.58
CA VAL A 326 -6.90 -1.58 -9.72
C VAL A 326 -7.60 -1.55 -8.35
N GLY A 327 -7.32 -2.53 -7.49
CA GLY A 327 -7.86 -2.57 -6.13
C GLY A 327 -7.46 -1.35 -5.30
N GLY A 328 -6.19 -0.95 -5.37
CA GLY A 328 -5.67 0.25 -4.72
C GLY A 328 -6.28 1.55 -5.27
N MET A 329 -6.50 1.65 -6.58
CA MET A 329 -7.20 2.78 -7.21
C MET A 329 -8.67 2.85 -6.80
N ILE A 330 -9.39 1.72 -6.74
CA ILE A 330 -10.79 1.66 -6.29
C ILE A 330 -10.87 2.10 -4.83
N PHE A 331 -9.96 1.60 -3.98
CA PHE A 331 -9.87 2.00 -2.57
C PHE A 331 -9.57 3.51 -2.43
N ALA A 332 -8.57 4.01 -3.14
CA ALA A 332 -8.20 5.42 -3.17
C ALA A 332 -9.34 6.32 -3.68
N GLY A 333 -10.03 5.89 -4.74
CA GLY A 333 -11.16 6.57 -5.35
C GLY A 333 -12.40 6.57 -4.45
N ARG A 334 -12.72 5.47 -3.78
CA ARG A 334 -13.76 5.40 -2.74
C ARG A 334 -13.46 6.35 -1.59
N LYS A 335 -12.21 6.36 -1.11
CA LYS A 335 -11.74 7.30 -0.09
C LYS A 335 -11.84 8.76 -0.55
N ALA A 336 -11.45 9.05 -1.79
CA ALA A 336 -11.54 10.38 -2.40
C ALA A 336 -13.00 10.84 -2.58
N ARG A 337 -13.91 9.96 -3.00
CA ARG A 337 -15.35 10.24 -3.09
C ARG A 337 -15.97 10.47 -1.71
N MET A 338 -15.56 9.72 -0.69
CA MET A 338 -15.96 9.99 0.70
C MET A 338 -15.44 11.36 1.19
N LEU A 339 -14.22 11.75 0.82
CA LEU A 339 -13.64 13.07 1.12
C LEU A 339 -14.29 14.22 0.33
N LYS A 340 -14.75 13.97 -0.92
CA LYS A 340 -15.44 14.95 -1.78
C LYS A 340 -16.93 15.05 -1.46
N ARG A 341 -17.53 14.01 -0.86
CA ARG A 341 -18.90 13.99 -0.31
C ARG A 341 -19.01 14.62 1.07
N ARG A 342 -17.92 15.13 1.64
CA ARG A 342 -18.03 16.07 2.75
C ARG A 342 -18.71 17.33 2.17
N PRO A 343 -19.89 17.72 2.64
CA PRO A 343 -20.41 19.03 2.32
C PRO A 343 -19.34 20.04 2.74
N SER A 344 -19.18 21.09 1.94
CA SER A 344 -18.59 22.36 2.38
C SER A 344 -18.99 22.60 3.82
N GLN A 345 -18.05 23.01 4.67
CA GLN A 345 -18.32 23.40 6.06
C GLN A 345 -19.72 24.02 6.13
N PRO A 346 -20.63 23.48 6.95
CA PRO A 346 -21.77 24.27 7.33
C PRO A 346 -21.16 25.55 7.90
N SER A 347 -21.52 26.69 7.33
CA SER A 347 -21.75 27.86 8.17
C SER A 347 -22.53 27.37 9.39
N LEU A 348 -22.24 27.94 10.55
CA LEU A 348 -22.84 27.67 11.87
C LEU A 348 -24.37 27.93 11.91
N SER A 349 -25.11 27.40 10.94
CA SER A 349 -26.50 27.62 10.61
C SER A 349 -27.01 26.38 9.85
N GLY A 350 -27.40 25.33 10.58
CA GLY A 350 -28.03 24.17 9.95
C GLY A 350 -27.79 22.86 10.70
N THR A 351 -28.57 22.66 11.75
CA THR A 351 -28.75 21.41 12.48
C THR A 351 -29.01 20.25 11.52
N LYS A 352 -28.13 19.24 11.52
CA LYS A 352 -28.45 17.89 11.05
C LYS A 352 -28.65 16.98 12.27
N PRO A 353 -29.79 16.30 12.41
CA PRO A 353 -30.03 15.34 13.47
C PRO A 353 -29.17 14.10 13.20
N GLY A 354 -28.15 13.85 14.03
CA GLY A 354 -27.27 12.69 13.90
C GLY A 354 -25.83 12.86 14.42
N MET A 355 -25.41 14.07 14.80
CA MET A 355 -24.14 14.30 15.52
C MET A 355 -24.39 14.42 17.03
N THR A 356 -24.89 13.35 17.66
CA THR A 356 -24.79 13.22 19.11
C THR A 356 -23.40 12.68 19.41
N GLY A 357 -22.45 13.56 19.73
CA GLY A 357 -21.31 13.15 20.56
C GLY A 357 -21.86 12.82 21.94
N ALA A 358 -22.49 11.65 22.03
CA ALA A 358 -23.10 11.16 23.23
C ALA A 358 -21.98 10.59 24.10
N LEU A 359 -22.12 10.72 25.42
CA LEU A 359 -21.57 9.73 26.32
C LEU A 359 -22.04 8.33 25.86
N ALA A 360 -21.50 7.26 26.41
CA ALA A 360 -22.20 5.98 26.34
C ALA A 360 -23.54 6.11 27.13
N ALA A 361 -24.49 6.88 26.62
CA ALA A 361 -25.67 7.32 27.33
C ALA A 361 -26.75 6.25 27.19
N ALA A 362 -27.23 5.82 28.37
CA ALA A 362 -28.57 5.29 28.57
C ALA A 362 -28.94 3.94 27.93
N GLY A 363 -27.97 3.07 27.63
CA GLY A 363 -28.27 1.65 27.53
C GLY A 363 -28.57 1.10 28.92
N GLN A 364 -29.72 0.45 29.11
CA GLN A 364 -30.09 -0.27 30.34
C GLN A 364 -28.86 -0.89 31.01
N ILE A 365 -28.69 -0.69 32.32
CA ILE A 365 -27.69 -1.41 33.10
C ILE A 365 -27.89 -2.89 32.79
N THR A 366 -26.97 -3.48 32.03
CA THR A 366 -27.00 -4.92 31.80
C THR A 366 -26.54 -5.55 33.09
N ALA A 367 -27.41 -6.34 33.71
CA ALA A 367 -27.11 -7.00 34.97
C ALA A 367 -25.84 -7.87 34.86
N GLU A 368 -25.61 -8.46 33.69
CA GLU A 368 -24.46 -9.30 33.40
C GLU A 368 -24.04 -9.19 31.92
N ARG A 369 -22.73 -9.22 31.66
CA ARG A 369 -22.18 -9.25 30.29
C ARG A 369 -20.98 -10.19 30.20
N VAL A 370 -21.05 -11.16 29.28
CA VAL A 370 -19.91 -11.98 28.86
C VAL A 370 -19.15 -11.23 27.76
N LEU A 371 -17.88 -10.93 27.99
CA LEU A 371 -17.09 -10.17 27.02
C LEU A 371 -16.54 -11.06 25.90
N LYS A 372 -16.57 -10.55 24.66
CA LYS A 372 -15.97 -11.20 23.49
C LYS A 372 -14.64 -10.52 23.15
N SER A 373 -13.62 -11.33 22.88
CA SER A 373 -12.32 -10.86 22.43
C SER A 373 -12.41 -10.09 21.11
N ARG A 374 -11.61 -9.02 20.98
CA ARG A 374 -11.51 -8.19 19.77
C ARG A 374 -10.88 -8.90 18.57
N HIS A 375 -9.93 -9.81 18.81
CA HIS A 375 -9.21 -10.55 17.76
C HIS A 375 -8.88 -11.96 18.25
N GLY A 376 -9.72 -12.93 17.90
CA GLY A 376 -9.54 -14.31 18.34
C GLY A 376 -8.28 -14.97 17.75
N PRO A 377 -7.68 -15.98 18.43
CA PRO A 377 -6.47 -16.68 17.99
C PRO A 377 -6.53 -17.20 16.54
N LEU A 378 -7.68 -17.72 16.12
CA LEU A 378 -7.90 -18.22 14.76
C LEU A 378 -7.73 -17.12 13.70
N THR A 379 -8.23 -15.91 13.97
CA THR A 379 -8.13 -14.79 13.03
C THR A 379 -6.68 -14.32 12.86
N ARG A 380 -5.89 -14.32 13.94
CA ARG A 380 -4.45 -13.99 13.91
C ARG A 380 -3.68 -15.04 13.11
N PHE A 381 -3.95 -16.32 13.35
CA PHE A 381 -3.33 -17.43 12.63
C PHE A 381 -3.67 -17.40 11.14
N LEU A 382 -4.95 -17.38 10.75
CA LEU A 382 -5.36 -17.38 9.34
C LEU A 382 -4.84 -16.14 8.59
N GLY A 383 -4.88 -14.96 9.22
CA GLY A 383 -4.29 -13.75 8.66
C GLY A 383 -2.78 -13.87 8.44
N GLY A 384 -2.07 -14.42 9.42
CA GLY A 384 -0.63 -14.71 9.31
C GLY A 384 -0.30 -15.68 8.18
N VAL A 385 -1.06 -16.78 8.07
CA VAL A 385 -0.90 -17.80 7.00
C VAL A 385 -1.07 -17.17 5.63
N ALA A 386 -2.14 -16.39 5.41
CA ALA A 386 -2.40 -15.76 4.12
C ALA A 386 -1.25 -14.85 3.67
N VAL A 387 -0.74 -14.01 4.59
CA VAL A 387 0.41 -13.12 4.31
C VAL A 387 1.67 -13.92 4.04
N ALA A 388 1.95 -14.94 4.85
CA ALA A 388 3.15 -15.77 4.71
C ALA A 388 3.16 -16.55 3.39
N VAL A 389 2.04 -17.16 2.99
CA VAL A 389 1.91 -17.89 1.71
C VAL A 389 2.12 -16.95 0.53
N PHE A 390 1.51 -15.76 0.57
CA PHE A 390 1.67 -14.79 -0.50
C PHE A 390 3.13 -14.32 -0.63
N TRP A 391 3.76 -13.90 0.48
CA TRP A 391 5.12 -13.39 0.49
C TRP A 391 6.13 -14.47 0.08
N ASN A 392 6.09 -15.63 0.75
CA ASN A 392 7.02 -16.73 0.47
C ASN A 392 6.77 -17.33 -0.91
N GLY A 393 5.53 -17.33 -1.42
CA GLY A 393 5.22 -17.75 -2.78
C GLY A 393 6.01 -16.95 -3.81
N ILE A 394 5.99 -15.61 -3.71
CA ILE A 394 6.76 -14.74 -4.61
C ILE A 394 8.27 -14.93 -4.40
N THR A 395 8.74 -14.89 -3.15
CA THR A 395 10.17 -15.01 -2.84
C THR A 395 10.74 -16.37 -3.27
N SER A 396 9.95 -17.45 -3.20
CA SER A 396 10.40 -18.81 -3.54
C SER A 396 10.84 -18.96 -4.98
N VAL A 397 10.25 -18.21 -5.92
CA VAL A 397 10.64 -18.25 -7.35
C VAL A 397 12.09 -17.77 -7.51
N PHE A 398 12.47 -16.69 -6.82
CA PHE A 398 13.83 -16.16 -6.86
C PHE A 398 14.81 -17.01 -6.06
N VAL A 399 14.38 -17.57 -4.93
CA VAL A 399 15.21 -18.52 -4.16
C VAL A 399 15.50 -19.77 -4.97
N TRP A 400 14.52 -20.31 -5.67
CA TRP A 400 14.71 -21.42 -6.60
C TRP A 400 15.75 -21.07 -7.65
N GLN A 401 15.65 -19.89 -8.27
CA GLN A 401 16.62 -19.40 -9.24
C GLN A 401 18.05 -19.36 -8.66
N VAL A 402 18.22 -18.80 -7.45
CA VAL A 402 19.51 -18.76 -6.75
C VAL A 402 20.04 -20.17 -6.48
N ILE A 403 19.24 -21.07 -5.88
CA ILE A 403 19.65 -22.44 -5.55
C ILE A 403 20.07 -23.19 -6.82
N GLU A 404 19.31 -23.05 -7.90
CA GLU A 404 19.63 -23.68 -9.17
C GLU A 404 20.93 -23.12 -9.77
N GLY A 405 21.20 -21.82 -9.62
CA GLY A 405 22.49 -21.21 -9.97
C GLY A 405 23.66 -21.84 -9.21
N PHE A 406 23.53 -22.01 -7.88
CA PHE A 406 24.56 -22.68 -7.06
C PHE A 406 24.74 -24.17 -7.44
N ARG A 407 23.66 -24.91 -7.71
CA ARG A 407 23.74 -26.32 -8.15
C ARG A 407 24.44 -26.52 -9.49
N ARG A 408 24.48 -25.48 -10.32
CA ARG A 408 25.10 -25.49 -11.66
C ARG A 408 26.49 -24.86 -11.68
N ASP A 409 27.12 -24.67 -10.50
CA ASP A 409 28.41 -23.99 -10.31
C ASP A 409 28.46 -22.57 -10.91
N ARG A 410 27.30 -21.89 -11.01
CA ARG A 410 27.17 -20.51 -11.48
C ARG A 410 26.31 -19.69 -10.50
N PRO A 411 26.83 -19.43 -9.29
CA PRO A 411 26.09 -18.67 -8.29
C PRO A 411 25.84 -17.24 -8.76
N GLU A 412 24.56 -16.87 -8.89
CA GLU A 412 24.12 -15.49 -9.09
C GLU A 412 24.32 -14.70 -7.79
N TRP A 413 25.57 -14.42 -7.41
CA TRP A 413 25.93 -13.80 -6.13
C TRP A 413 25.17 -12.50 -5.86
N PHE A 414 24.90 -11.72 -6.91
CA PHE A 414 24.11 -10.50 -6.82
C PHE A 414 22.66 -10.79 -6.41
N LEU A 415 21.95 -11.68 -7.12
CA LEU A 415 20.59 -12.07 -6.78
C LEU A 415 20.54 -12.77 -5.41
N ALA A 416 21.54 -13.61 -5.11
CA ALA A 416 21.66 -14.32 -3.85
C ALA A 416 21.76 -13.33 -2.68
N ILE A 417 22.64 -12.32 -2.75
CA ILE A 417 22.76 -11.30 -1.70
C ILE A 417 21.49 -10.43 -1.64
N PHE A 418 20.93 -10.08 -2.80
CA PHE A 418 19.71 -9.27 -2.90
C PHE A 418 18.50 -9.95 -2.24
N ILE A 419 18.36 -11.27 -2.39
CA ILE A 419 17.18 -12.00 -1.89
C ILE A 419 17.27 -12.35 -0.40
N ILE A 420 18.45 -12.36 0.22
CA ILE A 420 18.65 -12.64 1.65
C ILE A 420 17.65 -11.89 2.56
N PRO A 421 17.50 -10.55 2.50
CA PRO A 421 16.55 -9.85 3.36
C PRO A 421 15.10 -10.29 3.13
N PHE A 422 14.71 -10.62 1.90
CA PHE A 422 13.37 -11.11 1.58
C PHE A 422 13.11 -12.49 2.17
N VAL A 423 14.11 -13.38 2.11
CA VAL A 423 14.07 -14.71 2.71
C VAL A 423 13.99 -14.62 4.24
N LEU A 424 14.80 -13.75 4.87
CA LEU A 424 14.74 -13.55 6.32
C LEU A 424 13.37 -13.06 6.78
N ILE A 425 12.74 -12.15 6.03
CA ILE A 425 11.36 -11.72 6.28
C ILE A 425 10.39 -12.91 6.13
N GLY A 426 10.55 -13.70 5.07
CA GLY A 426 9.74 -14.90 4.84
C GLY A 426 9.83 -15.93 5.97
N LEU A 427 11.04 -16.20 6.46
CA LEU A 427 11.30 -17.08 7.60
C LEU A 427 10.72 -16.53 8.90
N ALA A 428 10.84 -15.24 9.16
CA ALA A 428 10.22 -14.60 10.32
C ALA A 428 8.69 -14.72 10.28
N MET A 429 8.07 -14.57 9.11
CA MET A 429 6.63 -14.80 8.93
C MET A 429 6.24 -16.25 9.19
N LEU A 430 7.03 -17.23 8.73
CA LEU A 430 6.80 -18.65 9.04
C LEU A 430 6.92 -18.93 10.53
N GLY A 431 7.92 -18.34 11.21
CA GLY A 431 8.05 -18.41 12.66
C GLY A 431 6.85 -17.82 13.39
N TYR A 432 6.32 -16.67 12.91
CA TYR A 432 5.09 -16.07 13.45
C TYR A 432 3.86 -16.95 13.24
N VAL A 433 3.74 -17.61 12.08
CA VAL A 433 2.65 -18.55 11.78
C VAL A 433 2.70 -19.74 12.73
N LEU A 434 3.89 -20.33 12.92
CA LEU A 434 4.09 -21.44 13.84
C LEU A 434 3.80 -21.02 15.29
N TYR A 435 4.28 -19.86 15.71
CA TYR A 435 3.96 -19.28 17.02
C TYR A 435 2.44 -19.08 17.18
N SER A 436 1.76 -18.47 16.21
CA SER A 436 0.32 -18.22 16.26
C SER A 436 -0.51 -19.51 16.21
N PHE A 437 -0.03 -20.55 15.52
CA PHE A 437 -0.63 -21.88 15.52
C PHE A 437 -0.68 -22.49 16.93
N PHE A 438 0.44 -22.42 17.66
CA PHE A 438 0.48 -22.88 19.06
C PHE A 438 -0.47 -22.09 19.96
N GLY A 439 -0.70 -20.81 19.65
CA GLY A 439 -1.69 -19.96 20.31
C GLY A 439 -3.15 -20.43 20.15
N LEU A 440 -3.47 -21.28 19.17
CA LEU A 440 -4.81 -21.85 19.00
C LEU A 440 -5.18 -22.81 20.14
N PHE A 441 -4.17 -23.41 20.78
CA PHE A 441 -4.31 -24.35 21.90
C PHE A 441 -4.20 -23.66 23.27
N ASN A 442 -4.12 -22.33 23.28
CA ASN A 442 -4.04 -21.59 24.53
C ASN A 442 -5.32 -21.76 25.37
N PRO A 443 -5.19 -21.75 26.71
CA PRO A 443 -6.34 -21.70 27.61
C PRO A 443 -7.23 -20.50 27.26
N ARG A 444 -8.55 -20.72 27.25
CA ARG A 444 -9.51 -19.68 26.84
C ARG A 444 -10.15 -19.05 28.07
N PRO A 445 -9.90 -17.76 28.34
CA PRO A 445 -10.57 -17.04 29.41
C PRO A 445 -11.99 -16.66 28.99
N THR A 446 -12.93 -16.84 29.92
CA THR A 446 -14.26 -16.23 29.88
C THR A 446 -14.32 -15.20 31.00
N LEU A 447 -14.61 -13.95 30.65
CA LEU A 447 -14.76 -12.86 31.61
C LEU A 447 -16.24 -12.50 31.75
N ARG A 448 -16.72 -12.41 32.99
CA ARG A 448 -18.07 -11.95 33.35
C ARG A 448 -17.95 -10.71 34.23
N LEU A 449 -18.72 -9.68 33.89
CA LEU A 449 -18.78 -8.43 34.64
C LEU A 449 -20.17 -8.21 35.23
N ARG A 450 -20.19 -7.74 36.48
CA ARG A 450 -21.40 -7.30 37.18
C ARG A 450 -21.12 -5.98 37.93
N PRO A 451 -21.83 -4.88 37.59
CA PRO A 451 -22.72 -4.71 36.44
C PRO A 451 -21.95 -4.76 35.11
N GLY A 452 -22.63 -5.08 34.01
CA GLY A 452 -22.03 -5.23 32.68
C GLY A 452 -21.46 -3.93 32.07
N ASN A 453 -21.96 -2.77 32.53
CA ASN A 453 -21.45 -1.43 32.22
C ASN A 453 -21.37 -0.62 33.55
N PRO A 454 -20.25 -0.64 34.27
CA PRO A 454 -20.14 -0.01 35.58
C PRO A 454 -20.12 1.52 35.50
N ARG A 455 -20.65 2.17 36.54
CA ARG A 455 -20.49 3.60 36.77
C ARG A 455 -19.17 3.89 37.49
N LEU A 456 -18.59 5.04 37.17
CA LEU A 456 -17.52 5.62 37.98
C LEU A 456 -18.00 5.81 39.42
N GLY A 457 -17.21 5.38 40.40
CA GLY A 457 -17.56 5.39 41.82
C GLY A 457 -18.32 4.15 42.31
N GLN A 458 -18.73 3.23 41.43
CA GLN A 458 -19.38 1.98 41.80
C GLN A 458 -18.37 0.83 41.92
N THR A 459 -18.69 -0.18 42.72
CA THR A 459 -17.96 -1.46 42.74
C THR A 459 -18.25 -2.24 41.46
N LEU A 460 -17.19 -2.71 40.80
CA LEU A 460 -17.23 -3.64 39.68
C LEU A 460 -16.80 -5.02 40.16
N ASP A 461 -17.69 -6.00 40.00
CA ASP A 461 -17.39 -7.41 40.20
C ASP A 461 -16.93 -8.01 38.86
N CYS A 462 -15.70 -8.51 38.85
CA CYS A 462 -15.07 -9.14 37.70
C CYS A 462 -14.77 -10.60 38.03
N GLU A 463 -15.45 -11.53 37.34
CA GLU A 463 -15.23 -12.96 37.44
C GLU A 463 -14.52 -13.47 36.19
N TRP A 464 -13.53 -14.34 36.36
CA TRP A 464 -12.87 -15.03 35.26
C TRP A 464 -12.89 -16.53 35.47
N GLN A 465 -13.00 -17.26 34.35
CA GLN A 465 -12.86 -18.69 34.31
C GLN A 465 -12.08 -19.10 33.07
N PHE A 466 -11.06 -19.93 33.25
CA PHE A 466 -10.31 -20.50 32.14
C PHE A 466 -10.80 -21.91 31.80
N SER A 467 -10.87 -22.20 30.51
CA SER A 467 -11.05 -23.55 29.98
C SER A 467 -9.77 -24.03 29.28
N GLY A 468 -9.57 -25.36 29.22
CA GLY A 468 -8.40 -25.98 28.60
C GLY A 468 -7.20 -26.15 29.53
N ALA A 469 -5.98 -26.09 28.97
CA ALA A 469 -4.73 -26.43 29.66
C ALA A 469 -4.20 -25.31 30.58
N VAL A 470 -5.00 -24.86 31.55
CA VAL A 470 -4.71 -23.71 32.42
C VAL A 470 -3.38 -23.83 33.16
N GLY A 471 -2.97 -25.04 33.54
CA GLY A 471 -1.73 -25.28 34.30
C GLY A 471 -0.43 -24.86 33.60
N ARG A 472 -0.50 -24.42 32.34
CA ARG A 472 0.64 -23.83 31.61
C ARG A 472 0.87 -22.35 31.96
N ILE A 473 -0.15 -21.64 32.43
CA ILE A 473 -0.06 -20.22 32.78
C ILE A 473 0.72 -20.11 34.09
N ARG A 474 1.84 -19.38 34.05
CA ARG A 474 2.71 -19.16 35.23
C ARG A 474 2.35 -17.91 36.01
N ARG A 475 1.84 -16.90 35.33
CA ARG A 475 1.44 -15.62 35.90
C ARG A 475 0.23 -15.10 35.15
N LEU A 476 -0.78 -14.68 35.90
CA LEU A 476 -1.98 -14.05 35.39
C LEU A 476 -2.02 -12.61 35.86
N VAL A 477 -2.14 -11.69 34.91
CA VAL A 477 -2.32 -10.26 35.14
C VAL A 477 -3.63 -9.82 34.51
N ILE A 478 -4.51 -9.21 35.30
CA ILE A 478 -5.76 -8.59 34.86
C ILE A 478 -5.72 -7.12 35.29
N GLU A 479 -5.83 -6.24 34.30
CA GLU A 479 -5.80 -4.79 34.50
C GLU A 479 -6.95 -4.14 33.72
N ILE A 480 -7.44 -3.00 34.23
CA ILE A 480 -8.39 -2.16 33.52
C ILE A 480 -7.67 -0.86 33.14
N ASP A 481 -7.51 -0.64 31.84
CA ASP A 481 -6.86 0.56 31.30
C ASP A 481 -7.93 1.53 30.76
N GLY A 482 -7.85 2.79 31.18
CA GLY A 482 -8.55 3.92 30.57
C GLY A 482 -7.73 4.46 29.41
N VAL A 483 -8.30 4.49 28.21
CA VAL A 483 -7.60 4.86 26.96
C VAL A 483 -8.26 6.04 26.28
N GLU A 484 -7.46 7.06 26.00
CA GLU A 484 -7.78 8.15 25.07
C GLU A 484 -7.30 7.76 23.66
N GLU A 485 -8.16 7.89 22.64
CA GLU A 485 -7.84 7.73 21.23
C GLU A 485 -8.20 9.02 20.48
N SER A 486 -7.18 9.64 19.88
CA SER A 486 -7.34 10.84 19.07
C SER A 486 -6.96 10.58 17.63
N LYS A 487 -7.85 10.96 16.71
CA LYS A 487 -7.61 10.93 15.27
C LYS A 487 -7.35 12.34 14.80
N TYR A 488 -6.19 12.53 14.21
CA TYR A 488 -5.81 13.80 13.62
C TYR A 488 -5.20 13.60 12.26
N ARG A 489 -5.19 14.68 11.50
CA ARG A 489 -4.67 14.68 10.15
C ARG A 489 -3.38 15.48 10.14
N ARG A 490 -2.27 14.84 9.76
CA ARG A 490 -0.99 15.50 9.50
C ARG A 490 -0.66 15.34 8.03
N GLY A 491 -0.83 16.42 7.27
CA GLY A 491 -0.81 16.38 5.80
C GLY A 491 -1.97 15.54 5.24
N THR A 492 -1.65 14.47 4.51
CA THR A 492 -2.63 13.58 3.85
C THR A 492 -2.92 12.27 4.59
N ARG A 493 -2.20 12.00 5.69
CA ARG A 493 -2.35 10.78 6.49
C ARG A 493 -3.16 11.08 7.75
N THR A 494 -4.15 10.24 8.00
CA THR A 494 -4.84 10.18 9.30
C THR A 494 -3.97 9.37 10.23
N TYR A 495 -3.55 9.99 11.32
CA TYR A 495 -2.87 9.33 12.42
C TYR A 495 -3.89 9.05 13.51
N THR A 496 -3.72 7.94 14.21
CA THR A 496 -4.51 7.56 15.37
C THR A 496 -3.53 7.33 16.49
N ASP A 497 -3.57 8.22 17.47
CA ASP A 497 -2.74 8.11 18.66
C ASP A 497 -3.61 7.63 19.81
N LYS A 498 -3.03 6.74 20.61
CA LYS A 498 -3.65 6.22 21.82
C LYS A 498 -2.79 6.56 23.03
N SER A 499 -3.41 6.96 24.12
CA SER A 499 -2.75 7.18 25.41
C SER A 499 -3.53 6.48 26.50
N VAL A 500 -2.82 5.76 27.37
CA VAL A 500 -3.43 5.20 28.60
C VAL A 500 -3.36 6.29 29.66
N PHE A 501 -4.51 6.76 30.13
CA PHE A 501 -4.60 7.80 31.17
C PHE A 501 -4.85 7.22 32.58
N ALA A 502 -5.34 5.98 32.65
CA ALA A 502 -5.59 5.27 33.89
C ALA A 502 -5.21 3.80 33.75
N ARG A 503 -4.61 3.21 34.79
CA ARG A 503 -4.38 1.77 34.91
C ARG A 503 -4.81 1.33 36.30
N LEU A 504 -5.79 0.44 36.34
CA LEU A 504 -6.33 -0.13 37.56
C LEU A 504 -5.92 -1.61 37.64
N PRO A 505 -5.00 -1.98 38.55
CA PRO A 505 -4.68 -3.38 38.75
C PRO A 505 -5.90 -4.09 39.37
N VAL A 506 -6.36 -5.16 38.73
CA VAL A 506 -7.41 -6.02 39.29
C VAL A 506 -6.73 -7.19 39.99
N LEU A 507 -5.97 -7.99 39.25
CA LEU A 507 -5.32 -9.18 39.78
C LEU A 507 -3.92 -9.30 39.21
N GLU A 508 -2.99 -9.63 40.09
CA GLU A 508 -1.72 -10.22 39.72
C GLU A 508 -1.49 -11.45 40.59
N THR A 509 -1.34 -12.62 39.98
CA THR A 509 -1.11 -13.87 40.73
C THR A 509 -0.36 -14.90 39.91
N ASP A 510 0.45 -15.69 40.60
CA ASP A 510 1.13 -16.89 40.13
C ASP A 510 0.52 -18.17 40.73
N HIS A 511 -0.51 -18.05 41.58
CA HIS A 511 -1.14 -19.20 42.26
C HIS A 511 -2.11 -19.95 41.32
N PRO A 512 -1.88 -21.25 41.03
CA PRO A 512 -2.66 -22.00 40.03
C PRO A 512 -4.18 -22.05 40.28
N SER A 513 -4.61 -22.08 41.54
CA SER A 513 -6.03 -22.09 41.91
C SER A 513 -6.73 -20.78 41.55
N LYS A 514 -6.08 -19.64 41.83
CA LYS A 514 -6.58 -18.29 41.48
C LYS A 514 -6.52 -18.02 39.98
N ILE A 515 -5.57 -18.64 39.26
CA ILE A 515 -5.48 -18.54 37.79
C ILE A 515 -6.67 -19.24 37.13
N ARG A 516 -7.04 -20.45 37.57
CA ARG A 516 -8.11 -21.25 36.95
C ARG A 516 -9.46 -20.55 36.98
N GLN A 517 -9.84 -20.03 38.13
CA GLN A 517 -11.07 -19.29 38.32
C GLN A 517 -10.94 -18.38 39.52
N GLY A 518 -11.63 -17.25 39.48
CA GLY A 518 -11.70 -16.33 40.60
C GLY A 518 -12.63 -15.18 40.30
N GLY A 519 -12.85 -14.37 41.31
CA GLY A 519 -13.60 -13.13 41.21
C GLY A 519 -12.94 -12.06 42.07
N LEU A 520 -13.01 -10.81 41.62
CA LEU A 520 -12.61 -9.67 42.42
C LEU A 520 -13.61 -8.54 42.27
N SER A 521 -13.99 -7.99 43.42
CA SER A 521 -14.73 -6.73 43.52
C SER A 521 -13.73 -5.58 43.65
N SER A 522 -13.74 -4.66 42.69
CA SER A 522 -12.89 -3.46 42.73
C SER A 522 -13.74 -2.21 42.67
N LEU A 523 -13.49 -1.25 43.56
CA LEU A 523 -14.09 0.08 43.46
C LEU A 523 -13.51 0.79 42.23
N VAL A 524 -14.37 1.19 41.30
CA VAL A 524 -13.96 2.01 40.15
C VAL A 524 -13.81 3.45 40.64
N PRO A 525 -12.63 4.08 40.58
CA PRO A 525 -12.47 5.42 41.14
C PRO A 525 -13.31 6.46 40.39
N SER A 526 -13.99 7.32 41.14
CA SER A 526 -14.96 8.30 40.60
C SER A 526 -14.32 9.45 39.82
N HIS A 527 -13.04 9.75 40.05
CA HIS A 527 -12.35 10.91 39.48
C HIS A 527 -11.87 10.71 38.03
N PHE A 528 -11.98 9.51 37.46
CA PHE A 528 -11.54 9.24 36.09
C PHE A 528 -12.58 9.67 35.04
N ALA A 529 -12.15 9.77 33.78
CA ALA A 529 -13.04 10.13 32.68
C ALA A 529 -14.00 8.96 32.31
N PRO A 530 -15.31 9.23 32.11
CA PRO A 530 -16.24 8.22 31.60
C PRO A 530 -15.96 7.92 30.11
N SER A 531 -16.54 6.83 29.60
CA SER A 531 -16.47 6.51 28.18
C SER A 531 -17.18 7.57 27.33
N PHE A 532 -16.50 8.04 26.29
CA PHE A 532 -16.95 9.09 25.38
C PHE A 532 -16.61 8.72 23.94
N LYS A 533 -17.49 9.02 22.98
CA LYS A 533 -17.25 8.76 21.56
C LYS A 533 -17.67 9.94 20.68
N GLY A 534 -16.69 10.74 20.29
CA GLY A 534 -16.80 11.76 19.26
C GLY A 534 -16.42 11.26 17.87
N ALA A 535 -16.42 12.17 16.88
CA ALA A 535 -16.06 11.84 15.50
C ALA A 535 -14.54 11.64 15.33
N ASN A 536 -13.75 12.43 16.06
CA ASN A 536 -12.29 12.40 16.00
C ASN A 536 -11.67 11.89 17.30
N ASN A 537 -12.35 12.04 18.44
CA ASN A 537 -11.82 11.70 19.75
C ASN A 537 -12.69 10.65 20.44
N ARG A 538 -12.07 9.73 21.16
CA ARG A 538 -12.76 8.67 21.91
C ARG A 538 -12.04 8.42 23.23
N ILE A 539 -12.80 8.28 24.30
CA ILE A 539 -12.34 7.77 25.59
C ILE A 539 -13.07 6.43 25.81
N PHE A 540 -12.33 5.38 26.09
CA PHE A 540 -12.90 4.05 26.31
C PHE A 540 -12.03 3.26 27.28
N TRP A 541 -12.62 2.23 27.89
CA TRP A 541 -11.93 1.39 28.86
C TRP A 541 -11.71 -0.01 28.28
N VAL A 542 -10.61 -0.64 28.69
CA VAL A 542 -10.23 -1.97 28.21
C VAL A 542 -9.80 -2.81 29.39
N ILE A 543 -10.41 -3.99 29.56
CA ILE A 543 -9.88 -5.02 30.44
C ILE A 543 -8.83 -5.80 29.65
N ARG A 544 -7.59 -5.78 30.14
CA ARG A 544 -6.46 -6.51 29.59
C ARG A 544 -6.18 -7.71 30.47
N LEU A 545 -6.30 -8.90 29.89
CA LEU A 545 -5.98 -10.16 30.54
C LEU A 545 -4.75 -10.76 29.87
N ARG A 546 -3.68 -10.94 30.63
CA ARG A 546 -2.41 -11.51 30.18
C ARG A 546 -2.06 -12.73 31.03
N GLY A 547 -1.94 -13.87 30.37
CA GLY A 547 -1.45 -15.12 30.97
C GLY A 547 -0.10 -15.47 30.38
N GLU A 548 0.97 -15.32 31.16
CA GLU A 548 2.33 -15.64 30.73
C GLU A 548 2.55 -17.16 30.67
N ILE A 549 3.01 -17.67 29.54
CA ILE A 549 3.33 -19.10 29.35
C ILE A 549 4.77 -19.23 28.88
N ALA A 550 5.61 -19.92 29.65
CA ALA A 550 7.02 -20.05 29.29
C ALA A 550 7.24 -20.83 28.00
N ARG A 551 8.06 -20.27 27.10
CA ARG A 551 8.44 -20.86 25.79
C ARG A 551 7.22 -21.21 24.92
N TRP A 552 6.09 -20.54 25.13
CA TRP A 552 4.85 -20.72 24.39
C TRP A 552 4.21 -19.35 24.16
N PRO A 553 3.27 -19.21 23.20
CA PRO A 553 2.51 -17.98 23.07
C PRO A 553 1.71 -17.63 24.33
N ASP A 554 1.85 -16.41 24.82
CA ASP A 554 1.06 -15.92 25.94
C ASP A 554 -0.44 -15.83 25.60
N VAL A 555 -1.26 -15.97 26.63
CA VAL A 555 -2.68 -15.59 26.55
C VAL A 555 -2.73 -14.06 26.62
N SER A 556 -3.33 -13.43 25.62
CA SER A 556 -3.48 -11.96 25.60
C SER A 556 -4.82 -11.61 24.99
N GLU A 557 -5.74 -11.20 25.86
CA GLU A 557 -7.10 -10.84 25.52
C GLU A 557 -7.40 -9.40 25.97
N GLU A 558 -8.05 -8.67 25.07
CA GLU A 558 -8.52 -7.30 25.32
C GLU A 558 -10.04 -7.27 25.15
N TYR A 559 -10.72 -6.74 26.16
CA TYR A 559 -12.16 -6.59 26.18
C TYR A 559 -12.53 -5.12 26.37
N GLU A 560 -13.18 -4.51 25.39
CA GLU A 560 -13.66 -3.13 25.51
C GLU A 560 -14.87 -3.06 26.46
N LEU A 561 -14.84 -2.09 27.36
CA LEU A 561 -15.87 -1.78 28.34
C LEU A 561 -16.26 -0.31 28.24
N ASP A 562 -17.56 -0.03 28.39
CA ASP A 562 -18.05 1.33 28.52
C ASP A 562 -18.25 1.66 30.00
N MET A 563 -17.48 2.64 30.50
CA MET A 563 -17.68 3.17 31.85
C MET A 563 -18.64 4.35 31.81
N LEU A 564 -19.69 4.26 32.63
CA LEU A 564 -20.71 5.27 32.73
C LEU A 564 -20.28 6.40 33.69
N PRO A 565 -20.78 7.63 33.51
CA PRO A 565 -20.57 8.70 34.47
C PRO A 565 -21.04 8.33 35.88
N ILE A 566 -20.49 9.04 36.88
CA ILE A 566 -20.98 9.00 38.26
C ILE A 566 -22.49 9.27 38.24
N GLU A 567 -23.24 8.59 39.11
CA GLU A 567 -24.63 8.92 39.32
C GLU A 567 -24.75 10.37 39.81
N ALA A 568 -25.52 11.18 39.09
CA ALA A 568 -25.75 12.57 39.50
C ALA A 568 -26.53 12.53 40.82
N GLU A 569 -25.84 12.72 41.95
CA GLU A 569 -26.50 12.94 43.23
C GLU A 569 -27.48 14.10 43.07
N ILE A 570 -28.75 13.85 43.38
CA ILE A 570 -29.75 14.91 43.49
C ILE A 570 -29.35 15.72 44.73
N ARG A 571 -28.52 16.75 44.55
CA ARG A 571 -28.27 17.69 45.63
C ARG A 571 -29.53 18.53 45.84
N PRO A 572 -30.06 18.62 47.07
CA PRO A 572 -31.12 19.58 47.36
C PRO A 572 -30.59 21.00 47.10
N ARG A 573 -31.43 21.83 46.48
CA ARG A 573 -31.17 23.26 46.22
C ARG A 573 -30.54 23.90 47.46
N HIS A 574 -29.25 24.20 47.39
CA HIS A 574 -28.66 25.08 48.39
C HIS A 574 -28.94 26.51 47.92
N ASP A 575 -30.04 27.07 48.41
CA ASP A 575 -30.30 28.51 48.36
C ASP A 575 -29.31 29.20 49.32
N SER A 576 -28.04 29.26 48.90
CA SER A 576 -27.07 30.08 49.62
C SER A 576 -27.20 31.49 49.07
N GLY A 577 -27.99 32.32 49.77
CA GLY A 577 -28.10 33.77 49.58
C GLY A 577 -26.79 34.54 49.82
N ARG A 578 -25.69 34.11 49.19
CA ARG A 578 -24.53 34.96 48.96
C ARG A 578 -24.79 35.72 47.69
N ARG A 579 -24.74 37.05 47.79
CA ARG A 579 -24.67 37.99 46.67
C ARG A 579 -23.55 37.52 45.72
N ALA A 580 -23.90 36.75 44.71
CA ALA A 580 -22.95 36.27 43.73
C ALA A 580 -22.67 37.43 42.76
N GLU A 581 -21.40 37.79 42.63
CA GLU A 581 -20.97 38.81 41.67
C GLU A 581 -21.29 38.32 40.25
N SER A 582 -22.04 39.11 39.50
CA SER A 582 -22.33 38.83 38.10
C SER A 582 -21.04 38.87 37.29
N ARG A 583 -20.89 37.92 36.36
CA ARG A 583 -19.68 37.80 35.55
C ARG A 583 -19.96 38.15 34.10
N ARG A 584 -19.24 39.15 33.61
CA ARG A 584 -19.31 39.63 32.22
C ARG A 584 -18.16 39.08 31.39
N ALA A 585 -18.48 38.46 30.27
CA ALA A 585 -17.56 38.16 29.18
C ALA A 585 -17.99 39.02 27.97
N GLY A 586 -17.08 39.85 27.48
CA GLY A 586 -17.35 40.76 26.36
C GLY A 586 -16.34 40.57 25.24
N GLU A 587 -16.81 40.59 23.99
CA GLU A 587 -15.98 40.57 22.80
C GLU A 587 -16.29 41.79 21.92
N THR A 588 -15.24 42.50 21.52
CA THR A 588 -15.33 43.62 20.57
C THR A 588 -15.17 43.07 19.16
N LEU A 589 -16.18 43.28 18.32
CA LEU A 589 -16.20 42.84 16.93
C LEU A 589 -15.51 43.86 16.02
N ASP A 590 -14.99 43.40 14.89
CA ASP A 590 -14.52 44.27 13.81
C ASP A 590 -15.64 45.25 13.42
N GLN A 591 -15.31 46.55 13.32
CA GLN A 591 -16.23 47.70 13.15
C GLN A 591 -16.89 48.26 14.43
N GLY A 592 -16.38 47.93 15.62
CA GLY A 592 -16.76 48.61 16.87
C GLY A 592 -18.07 48.15 17.51
N GLY A 593 -18.58 46.99 17.07
CA GLY A 593 -19.68 46.30 17.74
C GLY A 593 -19.23 45.60 19.03
N VAL A 594 -20.14 45.43 19.98
CA VAL A 594 -19.88 44.78 21.27
C VAL A 594 -20.93 43.71 21.53
N LEU A 595 -20.48 42.52 21.90
CA LEU A 595 -21.31 41.43 22.42
C LEU A 595 -20.87 41.12 23.86
N GLU A 596 -21.81 41.15 24.80
CA GLU A 596 -21.57 40.86 26.22
C GLU A 596 -22.51 39.75 26.69
N LEU A 597 -21.95 38.77 27.40
CA LEU A 597 -22.69 37.73 28.13
C LEU A 597 -22.44 37.92 29.63
N GLU A 598 -23.52 37.98 30.40
CA GLU A 598 -23.49 38.13 31.86
C GLU A 598 -24.21 36.95 32.53
N LEU A 599 -23.49 36.14 33.31
CA LEU A 599 -24.09 35.04 34.09
C LEU A 599 -24.57 35.55 35.45
N HIS A 600 -25.82 35.22 35.82
CA HIS A 600 -26.51 35.80 36.99
C HIS A 600 -26.04 35.23 38.34
N GLU A 601 -25.36 34.07 38.35
CA GLU A 601 -24.87 33.42 39.59
C GLU A 601 -23.35 33.35 39.71
N GLY A 602 -22.59 33.85 38.73
CA GLY A 602 -21.11 33.92 38.76
C GLY A 602 -20.35 32.58 38.86
N SER A 603 -21.04 31.45 39.03
CA SER A 603 -20.45 30.11 39.15
C SER A 603 -19.71 29.71 37.88
N ARG A 604 -18.59 29.00 38.04
CA ARG A 604 -17.82 28.35 36.95
C ARG A 604 -18.08 26.85 36.86
N VAL A 605 -18.76 26.30 37.85
CA VAL A 605 -18.96 24.87 37.98
C VAL A 605 -20.45 24.64 38.08
N TYR A 606 -20.96 23.86 37.14
CA TYR A 606 -22.34 23.46 37.08
C TYR A 606 -22.38 21.94 36.91
N HIS A 607 -23.40 21.32 37.48
CA HIS A 607 -23.68 19.89 37.40
C HIS A 607 -24.79 19.62 36.39
N PRO A 608 -24.89 18.38 35.87
CA PRO A 608 -26.04 17.99 35.06
C PRO A 608 -27.36 18.29 35.78
N ARG A 609 -28.36 18.80 35.05
CA ARG A 609 -29.65 19.33 35.53
C ARG A 609 -29.62 20.70 36.21
N ASP A 610 -28.46 21.31 36.41
CA ASP A 610 -28.42 22.72 36.82
C ASP A 610 -28.93 23.62 35.70
N ARG A 611 -29.46 24.79 36.07
CA ARG A 611 -29.87 25.82 35.11
C ARG A 611 -28.79 26.88 34.97
N LEU A 612 -28.36 27.11 33.74
CA LEU A 612 -27.45 28.19 33.37
C LEU A 612 -28.27 29.41 32.95
N VAL A 613 -28.38 30.39 33.84
CA VAL A 613 -29.16 31.62 33.62
C VAL A 613 -28.23 32.83 33.44
N GLY A 614 -28.52 33.64 32.43
CA GLY A 614 -27.77 34.87 32.17
C GLY A 614 -28.52 35.87 31.31
N SER A 615 -27.84 36.95 30.95
CA SER A 615 -28.28 37.93 29.97
C SER A 615 -27.23 38.15 28.89
N ALA A 616 -27.69 38.36 27.67
CA ALA A 616 -26.88 38.72 26.52
C ALA A 616 -27.22 40.16 26.13
N ARG A 617 -26.21 41.03 26.05
CA ARG A 617 -26.33 42.40 25.58
C ARG A 617 -25.52 42.56 24.30
N TRP A 618 -26.07 43.28 23.32
CA TRP A 618 -25.38 43.52 22.07
C TRP A 618 -25.56 44.95 21.59
N ARG A 619 -24.54 45.44 20.89
CA ARG A 619 -24.55 46.70 20.14
C ARG A 619 -23.74 46.51 18.86
N LEU A 620 -24.39 46.49 17.72
CA LEU A 620 -23.85 46.17 16.40
C LEU A 620 -23.96 47.41 15.49
N ALA A 621 -23.04 47.56 14.55
CA ALA A 621 -23.07 48.69 13.60
C ALA A 621 -24.27 48.65 12.65
N ARG A 622 -24.80 47.45 12.37
CA ARG A 622 -26.05 47.19 11.63
C ARG A 622 -26.78 46.01 12.28
N GLY A 623 -28.12 45.96 12.16
CA GLY A 623 -28.91 44.85 12.67
C GLY A 623 -28.49 43.50 12.07
N SER A 624 -28.56 42.44 12.87
CA SER A 624 -28.27 41.07 12.43
C SER A 624 -29.56 40.31 12.10
N GLU A 625 -29.59 39.61 10.98
CA GLU A 625 -30.70 38.71 10.62
C GLU A 625 -30.74 37.46 11.51
N LYS A 626 -29.62 37.06 12.13
CA LYS A 626 -29.51 35.87 12.99
C LYS A 626 -28.54 36.11 14.14
N LEU A 627 -29.06 36.35 15.34
CA LEU A 627 -28.27 36.46 16.57
C LEU A 627 -28.80 35.40 17.56
N SER A 628 -27.92 34.71 18.28
CA SER A 628 -28.30 33.65 19.23
C SER A 628 -27.23 33.43 20.30
N VAL A 629 -27.65 33.06 21.50
CA VAL A 629 -26.78 32.47 22.53
C VAL A 629 -26.77 30.96 22.35
N ARG A 630 -25.61 30.33 22.43
CA ARG A 630 -25.48 28.87 22.28
C ARG A 630 -24.69 28.30 23.44
N LEU A 631 -25.17 27.18 23.96
CA LEU A 631 -24.42 26.31 24.85
C LEU A 631 -23.86 25.16 24.01
N PHE A 632 -22.55 24.96 24.04
CA PHE A 632 -21.91 23.89 23.30
C PHE A 632 -20.71 23.34 24.04
N TRP A 633 -20.31 22.11 23.70
CA TRP A 633 -19.02 21.58 24.12
C TRP A 633 -18.15 21.32 22.91
N PHE A 634 -16.84 21.31 23.13
CA PHE A 634 -15.85 21.02 22.12
C PHE A 634 -14.63 20.31 22.70
N THR A 635 -13.91 19.57 21.87
CA THR A 635 -12.64 18.94 22.23
C THR A 635 -11.44 19.78 21.80
N ARG A 636 -10.42 19.79 22.64
CA ARG A 636 -9.07 20.31 22.37
C ARG A 636 -8.05 19.18 22.57
N GLY A 637 -6.84 19.40 22.07
CA GLY A 637 -5.74 18.47 22.21
C GLY A 637 -5.15 18.05 20.86
N LYS A 638 -4.65 16.81 20.78
CA LYS A 638 -3.90 16.33 19.61
C LYS A 638 -4.82 15.95 18.44
N GLY A 639 -6.04 15.50 18.75
CA GLY A 639 -7.07 15.09 17.79
C GLY A 639 -7.68 16.25 17.00
N GLY A 640 -8.42 15.94 15.93
CA GLY A 640 -9.31 16.93 15.32
C GLY A 640 -10.39 17.38 16.32
N THR A 641 -10.80 18.64 16.27
CA THR A 641 -11.84 19.18 17.16
C THR A 641 -13.19 18.55 16.83
N ASP A 642 -13.82 17.98 17.86
CA ASP A 642 -15.24 17.66 17.90
C ASP A 642 -15.95 18.83 18.58
N ALA A 643 -17.10 19.28 18.06
CA ALA A 643 -17.90 20.32 18.69
C ALA A 643 -19.39 20.05 18.45
N VAL A 644 -20.20 20.20 19.49
CA VAL A 644 -21.65 19.94 19.44
C VAL A 644 -22.39 21.04 20.18
N VAL A 645 -23.30 21.71 19.47
CA VAL A 645 -24.26 22.65 20.07
C VAL A 645 -25.34 21.84 20.77
N VAL A 646 -25.48 22.11 22.07
CA VAL A 646 -26.40 21.40 22.98
C VAL A 646 -27.72 22.17 23.10
N ALA A 647 -27.64 23.50 23.24
CA ALA A 647 -28.81 24.37 23.28
C ALA A 647 -28.52 25.69 22.54
N GLU A 648 -29.58 26.29 22.00
CA GLU A 648 -29.52 27.57 21.29
C GLU A 648 -30.75 28.40 21.68
N LYS A 649 -30.52 29.64 22.13
CA LYS A 649 -31.57 30.65 22.31
C LYS A 649 -31.39 31.73 21.24
N PRO A 650 -32.33 31.89 20.29
CA PRO A 650 -32.32 33.01 19.36
C PRO A 650 -32.58 34.34 20.11
N LEU A 651 -31.89 35.39 19.69
CA LEU A 651 -31.98 36.74 20.20
C LEU A 651 -32.73 37.63 19.19
N ALA A 652 -33.25 38.77 19.65
CA ALA A 652 -33.97 39.69 18.78
C ALA A 652 -33.09 40.28 17.66
N SER A 653 -33.64 40.39 16.46
CA SER A 653 -32.99 40.94 15.28
C SER A 653 -32.93 42.48 15.31
N SER A 654 -32.20 43.05 16.27
CA SER A 654 -32.00 44.50 16.41
C SER A 654 -30.51 44.88 16.38
N ALA A 655 -30.21 46.13 16.05
CA ALA A 655 -28.84 46.66 16.09
C ALA A 655 -28.30 46.76 17.52
N ALA A 656 -29.16 46.95 18.52
CA ALA A 656 -28.80 46.87 19.92
C ALA A 656 -29.95 46.29 20.73
N GLY A 657 -29.64 45.60 21.81
CA GLY A 657 -30.65 44.99 22.67
C GLY A 657 -30.03 44.21 23.83
N GLU A 658 -30.90 43.76 24.72
CA GLU A 658 -30.58 42.85 25.80
C GLU A 658 -31.70 41.81 25.93
N ASP A 659 -31.34 40.55 26.08
CA ASP A 659 -32.29 39.45 26.31
C ASP A 659 -31.68 38.47 27.32
N ARG A 660 -32.53 37.77 28.07
CA ARG A 660 -32.09 36.75 29.04
C ARG A 660 -31.88 35.41 28.35
N PHE A 661 -31.20 34.46 28.95
CA PHE A 661 -31.22 33.07 28.50
C PHE A 661 -31.24 32.13 29.70
N ASP A 662 -31.83 30.95 29.50
CA ASP A 662 -31.91 29.88 30.49
C ASP A 662 -31.70 28.55 29.76
N PHE A 663 -30.64 27.84 30.11
CA PHE A 663 -30.34 26.51 29.59
C PHE A 663 -30.32 25.49 30.73
N GLU A 664 -31.07 24.41 30.59
CA GLU A 664 -30.93 23.24 31.47
C GLU A 664 -29.76 22.38 30.99
N LEU A 665 -28.81 22.10 31.88
CA LEU A 665 -27.61 21.34 31.54
C LEU A 665 -27.93 19.84 31.38
N PRO A 666 -27.50 19.22 30.28
CA PRO A 666 -27.92 17.86 29.98
C PRO A 666 -27.12 16.80 30.76
N VAL A 667 -27.67 15.59 30.83
CA VAL A 667 -27.10 14.42 31.53
C VAL A 667 -26.38 13.43 30.62
N ASP A 668 -26.59 13.51 29.30
CA ASP A 668 -26.12 12.57 28.28
C ASP A 668 -24.90 13.07 27.47
N HIS A 669 -24.37 14.23 27.85
CA HIS A 669 -23.19 14.86 27.23
C HIS A 669 -21.95 14.80 28.13
N PRO A 670 -20.74 14.77 27.54
CA PRO A 670 -19.51 14.55 28.29
C PRO A 670 -19.26 15.64 29.34
N PRO A 671 -18.76 15.29 30.53
CA PRO A 671 -18.30 16.29 31.49
C PRO A 671 -17.07 17.03 30.94
N THR A 672 -16.79 18.21 31.51
CA THR A 672 -15.49 18.86 31.32
C THR A 672 -14.39 17.90 31.78
N LEU A 673 -13.42 17.62 30.92
CA LEU A 673 -12.30 16.72 31.22
C LEU A 673 -11.02 17.30 30.63
N ASP A 674 -9.90 17.07 31.30
CA ASP A 674 -8.58 17.43 30.81
C ASP A 674 -7.69 16.19 30.81
N GLY A 675 -7.25 15.79 29.62
CA GLY A 675 -6.54 14.54 29.37
C GLY A 675 -5.25 14.77 28.58
N ALA A 676 -4.49 13.71 28.37
CA ALA A 676 -3.17 13.80 27.73
C ALA A 676 -3.25 14.08 26.21
N LEU A 677 -4.29 13.55 25.55
CA LEU A 677 -4.58 13.72 24.13
C LEU A 677 -5.87 14.51 23.89
N ILE A 678 -6.84 14.40 24.79
CA ILE A 678 -8.20 14.95 24.66
C ILE A 678 -8.55 15.78 25.90
N SER A 679 -8.95 17.03 25.70
CA SER A 679 -9.64 17.84 26.71
C SER A 679 -11.03 18.20 26.19
N VAL A 680 -12.08 17.96 26.98
CA VAL A 680 -13.46 18.41 26.66
C VAL A 680 -13.74 19.68 27.45
N SER A 681 -14.25 20.70 26.77
CA SER A 681 -14.60 21.99 27.38
C SER A 681 -15.99 22.43 26.94
N TRP A 682 -16.70 23.12 27.84
CA TRP A 682 -18.00 23.74 27.59
C TRP A 682 -17.84 25.25 27.41
N ALA A 683 -18.65 25.85 26.54
CA ALA A 683 -18.67 27.28 26.25
C ALA A 683 -20.08 27.79 25.92
#